data_AF-A0A1H0B1Y9-F1
#
_entry.id   AF-A0A1H0B1Y9-F1
#
_cell.length_a   1.000
_cell.length_b   1.000
_cell.length_c   1.000
_cell.angle_alpha   90.00
_cell.angle_beta   90.00
_cell.angle_gamma   90.00
#
_symmetry.space_group_name_H-M   'P 1'
#
loop_
_entity.id
_entity.type
_entity.pdbx_description
1 polymer ?
#
loop_
_entity_poly.entity_id
_entity_poly.type
_entity_poly.pdbx_seq_one_letter_code
_entity_poly.pdbx_strand_id
1 'polypeptide(L)'
;MKHLFHSNANSLVTLAEGQSTSDAESRWASHKELGWLLFNTLLPVLRGPGAMAGWLLQLANSEEDIKRLSTPNDPDPSAAVVDLLINLSLTLTHAPASEPGKPAHSFEPFKKAPNAEGAGPRPRDSNEPSLNHADTRQAPTAPTSGGFGGDNTAIDIRLSSPRGLTPRLLAHIDSFKVAAPEAAGSPITDGIKRGLYLSNDRLYVTIGHDWFRVAVDLDGPYVIDEKNKARTAPPIKRDAQGTWGFDVAPKLKGGMPKANNPQDTVAKSMQEMSLAETNYRRSLKVSKKVSLTFGTAVGRVKEKLAEYDTARKKLKTLRNLTRNEASAHRFLIPYWEQQQAAHALKSNLDQQLEALKPMTEALLGASEKTIKAIEPKKIGGVDDLSKFKQNRSEEYQRTLHALTEVENVYNSLANDARQHGVTGASLEELTSLTNSGSRVAYDEMMEVSDMAYEANKALLASKQAVSSLFDQWKNDSPFGSKAAVEYIKERYDDPLAARIITTKLNRMSYLKLLITTWDARSAGAADPQLKRFLKENLRTEIAAFKNLRQFNGYTLSERNATLTTIITKFKQVLSDSLLMQEEHPALFRTEYQQRFTEALNDLIADAQAELLEGVKEEQFLIPPPPPRNEQRAKPQNQRVFKTEYKETLIGTLRAPQAGQPINIIDVLDPQSGQPIASYGEHPGERGWVKIVQGQPVQSPQATPPKSLASYKSEAQQLMEAATRSEQTILFQKRKLDDPLRRDTVYPKDWNDMLETKAHQLEAMAQQIEASHGARPETAALVTRWRAAADEMLQKARRHAADGYMVQPPTAENVDFLWRHGFVDINLVRRDIPTKSGDVFTEYAVRKKGKIDVVWYAHFHYPEKNWPRADHRAAHLKIPSQRTKTQKDLIAEAGSNGVVEKIIKARITPPLDERLFLKL
;
A
#
# COMPACT_ATOMS: atom_id res chain seq x y z
N MET A 1 19.67 31.10 46.14
CA MET A 1 20.05 29.67 46.00
C MET A 1 19.43 28.96 44.80
N LYS A 2 18.11 29.05 44.53
CA LYS A 2 17.49 28.42 43.34
C LYS A 2 18.09 28.84 41.99
N HIS A 3 18.49 30.11 41.83
CA HIS A 3 19.11 30.62 40.61
C HIS A 3 20.54 30.09 40.41
N LEU A 4 21.33 30.04 41.48
CA LEU A 4 22.67 29.43 41.46
C LEU A 4 22.62 27.93 41.16
N PHE A 5 21.63 27.21 41.68
CA PHE A 5 21.45 25.79 41.39
C PHE A 5 21.01 25.54 39.94
N HIS A 6 20.08 26.34 39.39
CA HIS A 6 19.70 26.24 37.98
C HIS A 6 20.82 26.68 37.03
N SER A 7 21.56 27.72 37.39
CA SER A 7 22.71 28.16 36.58
C SER A 7 23.81 27.11 36.59
N ASN A 8 24.08 26.48 37.74
CA ASN A 8 25.08 25.41 37.83
C ASN A 8 24.60 24.13 37.12
N ALA A 9 23.32 23.79 37.21
CA ALA A 9 22.74 22.67 36.48
C ALA A 9 22.75 22.90 34.96
N ASN A 10 22.38 24.10 34.49
CA ASN A 10 22.45 24.46 33.08
C ASN A 10 23.90 24.53 32.59
N SER A 11 24.83 25.05 33.40
CA SER A 11 26.26 25.02 33.06
C SER A 11 26.79 23.59 32.98
N LEU A 12 26.37 22.67 33.86
CA LEU A 12 26.73 21.26 33.78
C LEU A 12 26.09 20.54 32.58
N VAL A 13 24.87 20.93 32.19
CA VAL A 13 24.20 20.42 30.98
C VAL A 13 24.89 20.96 29.72
N THR A 14 25.22 22.23 29.65
CA THR A 14 25.97 22.82 28.53
C THR A 14 27.42 22.30 28.48
N LEU A 15 28.04 22.02 29.63
CA LEU A 15 29.33 21.33 29.70
C LEU A 15 29.19 19.89 29.21
N ALA A 16 28.11 19.18 29.57
CA ALA A 16 27.82 17.84 29.09
C ALA A 16 27.43 17.81 27.60
N GLU A 17 26.75 18.81 27.05
CA GLU A 17 26.45 18.95 25.62
C GLU A 17 27.71 19.32 24.82
N GLY A 18 28.62 20.13 25.40
CA GLY A 18 29.93 20.43 24.83
C GLY A 18 30.95 19.29 24.95
N GLN A 19 30.77 18.38 25.93
CA GLN A 19 31.57 17.16 26.10
C GLN A 19 30.90 15.90 25.50
N SER A 20 29.64 15.99 25.07
CA SER A 20 28.89 14.92 24.41
C SER A 20 29.17 14.97 22.92
N THR A 21 30.08 14.10 22.47
CA THR A 21 30.31 13.88 21.04
C THR A 21 29.05 13.29 20.38
N SER A 22 28.67 13.78 19.20
CA SER A 22 27.56 13.17 18.45
C SER A 22 27.90 11.72 18.08
N ASP A 23 26.90 10.86 17.90
CA ASP A 23 27.07 9.42 17.60
C ASP A 23 28.03 9.13 16.42
N ALA A 24 28.24 10.09 15.51
CA ALA A 24 29.20 9.96 14.40
C ALA A 24 30.66 10.19 14.83
N GLU A 25 30.93 11.14 15.73
CA GLU A 25 32.27 11.44 16.25
C GLU A 25 32.71 10.44 17.31
N SER A 26 31.81 10.00 18.19
CA SER A 26 32.08 8.93 19.17
C SER A 26 32.47 7.63 18.46
N ARG A 27 31.77 7.28 17.37
CA ARG A 27 32.13 6.12 16.54
C ARG A 27 33.48 6.27 15.85
N TRP A 28 33.82 7.45 15.34
CA TRP A 28 35.14 7.69 14.74
C TRP A 28 36.27 7.67 15.78
N ALA A 29 36.01 8.19 16.99
CA ALA A 29 36.94 8.10 18.12
C ALA A 29 37.17 6.63 18.52
N SER A 30 36.11 5.83 18.70
CA SER A 30 36.24 4.39 19.00
C SER A 30 36.84 3.58 17.84
N HIS A 31 36.64 3.99 16.58
CA HIS A 31 37.32 3.37 15.43
C HIS A 31 38.81 3.68 15.37
N LYS A 32 39.21 4.93 15.71
CA LYS A 32 40.62 5.30 15.86
C LYS A 32 41.26 4.55 17.03
N GLU A 33 40.56 4.42 18.15
CA GLU A 33 41.04 3.72 19.34
C GLU A 33 41.20 2.21 19.08
N LEU A 34 40.23 1.57 18.41
CA LEU A 34 40.34 0.17 17.97
C LEU A 34 41.44 -0.02 16.92
N GLY A 35 41.57 0.90 15.96
CA GLY A 35 42.65 0.90 14.96
C GLY A 35 44.03 1.02 15.61
N TRP A 36 44.16 1.86 16.65
CA TRP A 36 45.37 2.01 17.44
C TRP A 36 45.70 0.78 18.28
N LEU A 37 44.69 0.14 18.86
CA LEU A 37 44.87 -1.08 19.65
C LEU A 37 45.33 -2.25 18.76
N LEU A 38 44.82 -2.33 17.52
CA LEU A 38 45.27 -3.29 16.50
C LEU A 38 46.68 -3.01 15.99
N PHE A 39 47.05 -1.74 15.83
CA PHE A 39 48.40 -1.34 15.44
C PHE A 39 49.44 -1.70 16.51
N ASN A 40 49.17 -1.39 17.79
CA ASN A 40 50.06 -1.71 18.93
C ASN A 40 50.20 -3.21 19.20
N THR A 41 49.17 -4.01 18.92
CA THR A 41 49.25 -5.47 19.06
C THR A 41 50.01 -6.16 17.92
N LEU A 42 50.04 -5.57 16.72
CA LEU A 42 50.73 -6.13 15.55
C LEU A 42 52.18 -5.65 15.40
N LEU A 43 52.55 -4.50 15.98
CA LEU A 43 53.90 -3.93 15.91
C LEU A 43 55.03 -4.87 16.38
N PRO A 44 54.89 -5.61 17.50
CA PRO A 44 55.94 -6.50 18.02
C PRO A 44 56.27 -7.71 17.11
N VAL A 45 55.40 -7.99 16.13
CA VAL A 45 55.51 -9.14 15.21
C VAL A 45 56.22 -8.77 13.90
N LEU A 46 56.35 -7.48 13.59
CA LEU A 46 57.03 -6.97 12.39
C LEU A 46 58.53 -6.78 12.66
N ARG A 47 59.39 -7.56 12.01
CA ARG A 47 60.87 -7.35 12.00
C ARG A 47 61.34 -6.92 10.61
N GLY A 48 62.13 -5.85 10.55
CA GLY A 48 62.71 -5.29 9.32
C GLY A 48 62.43 -3.79 9.13
N PRO A 49 62.90 -3.16 8.03
CA PRO A 49 62.80 -1.72 7.81
C PRO A 49 61.35 -1.16 7.82
N GLY A 50 60.34 -2.00 7.60
CA GLY A 50 58.92 -1.64 7.77
C GLY A 50 58.49 -1.35 9.21
N ALA A 51 59.19 -1.91 10.21
CA ALA A 51 58.94 -1.60 11.62
C ALA A 51 59.35 -0.15 11.96
N MET A 52 60.39 0.39 11.30
CA MET A 52 60.86 1.76 11.50
C MET A 52 59.80 2.81 11.10
N ALA A 53 59.04 2.55 10.04
CA ALA A 53 57.94 3.41 9.63
C ALA A 53 56.78 3.41 10.64
N GLY A 54 56.52 2.26 11.27
CA GLY A 54 55.54 2.14 12.34
C GLY A 54 55.93 2.91 13.62
N TRP A 55 57.22 2.83 14.00
CA TRP A 55 57.75 3.56 15.16
C TRP A 55 57.86 5.08 14.91
N LEU A 56 58.12 5.52 13.68
CA LEU A 56 58.08 6.95 13.31
C LEU A 56 56.65 7.50 13.28
N LEU A 57 55.66 6.67 12.90
CA LEU A 57 54.24 7.04 12.96
C LEU A 57 53.75 7.17 14.41
N GLN A 58 54.24 6.33 15.33
CA GLN A 58 54.00 6.44 16.78
C GLN A 58 54.46 7.81 17.32
N LEU A 59 55.65 8.26 16.92
CA LEU A 59 56.22 9.55 17.31
C LEU A 59 55.49 10.75 16.67
N ALA A 60 55.08 10.62 15.41
CA ALA A 60 54.30 11.65 14.73
C ALA A 60 52.94 11.90 15.40
N ASN A 61 52.40 10.89 16.09
CA ASN A 61 51.13 11.00 16.80
C ASN A 61 51.22 11.66 18.18
N SER A 62 52.43 11.94 18.71
CA SER A 62 52.64 12.71 19.95
C SER A 62 52.50 14.23 19.76
N GLU A 63 52.17 14.69 18.54
CA GLU A 63 51.94 16.11 18.24
C GLU A 63 50.76 16.68 19.05
N GLU A 64 49.75 15.87 19.32
CA GLU A 64 48.57 16.26 20.10
C GLU A 64 48.93 16.43 21.59
N ASP A 65 49.79 15.56 22.14
CA ASP A 65 50.31 15.67 23.51
C ASP A 65 51.21 16.91 23.68
N ILE A 66 52.03 17.23 22.68
CA ILE A 66 52.87 18.45 22.66
C ILE A 66 51.99 19.71 22.57
N LYS A 67 50.90 19.67 21.80
CA LYS A 67 49.91 20.76 21.73
C LYS A 67 49.18 20.95 23.06
N ARG A 68 48.79 19.86 23.73
CA ARG A 68 48.19 19.90 25.07
C ARG A 68 49.13 20.47 26.11
N LEU A 69 50.42 20.12 26.06
CA LEU A 69 51.46 20.66 26.96
C LEU A 69 51.83 22.13 26.68
N SER A 70 51.56 22.64 25.48
CA SER A 70 51.79 24.04 25.10
C SER A 70 50.54 24.93 25.26
N THR A 71 49.40 24.35 25.63
CA THR A 71 48.15 25.09 25.86
C THR A 71 48.06 25.53 27.33
N PRO A 72 47.99 26.84 27.64
CA PRO A 72 47.82 27.30 29.01
C PRO A 72 46.46 26.83 29.58
N ASN A 73 46.46 26.22 30.77
CA ASN A 73 45.29 25.65 31.47
C ASN A 73 44.71 24.34 30.91
N ASP A 74 45.52 23.43 30.33
CA ASP A 74 45.03 22.06 30.09
C ASP A 74 44.55 21.45 31.43
N PRO A 75 43.36 20.81 31.47
CA PRO A 75 42.81 20.22 32.69
C PRO A 75 43.60 18.99 33.21
N ASP A 76 44.45 18.36 32.40
CA ASP A 76 45.29 17.24 32.82
C ASP A 76 46.66 17.21 32.09
N PRO A 77 47.55 18.17 32.39
CA PRO A 77 48.88 18.25 31.77
C PRO A 77 49.78 17.09 32.21
N SER A 78 49.48 16.48 33.35
CA SER A 78 50.24 15.38 33.94
C SER A 78 50.15 14.12 33.08
N ALA A 79 48.95 13.79 32.61
CA ALA A 79 48.72 12.66 31.70
C ALA A 79 49.45 12.84 30.37
N ALA A 80 49.41 14.05 29.78
CA ALA A 80 50.12 14.35 28.53
C ALA A 80 51.65 14.23 28.67
N VAL A 81 52.23 14.61 29.82
CA VAL A 81 53.66 14.39 30.09
C VAL A 81 53.98 12.90 30.19
N VAL A 82 53.15 12.13 30.90
CA VAL A 82 53.36 10.69 31.08
C VAL A 82 53.30 9.95 29.74
N ASP A 83 52.30 10.25 28.92
CA ASP A 83 52.14 9.62 27.60
C ASP A 83 53.27 9.99 26.64
N LEU A 84 53.75 11.24 26.67
CA LEU A 84 54.91 11.66 25.88
C LEU A 84 56.19 10.92 26.34
N LEU A 85 56.42 10.80 27.65
CA LEU A 85 57.60 10.10 28.20
C LEU A 85 57.57 8.60 27.93
N ILE A 86 56.39 7.96 27.98
CA ILE A 86 56.23 6.54 27.67
C ILE A 86 56.49 6.30 26.19
N ASN A 87 55.92 7.12 25.29
CA ASN A 87 56.16 7.01 23.84
C ASN A 87 57.63 7.23 23.50
N LEU A 88 58.29 8.20 24.15
CA LEU A 88 59.72 8.46 23.98
C LEU A 88 60.58 7.30 24.52
N SER A 89 60.24 6.75 25.70
CA SER A 89 60.92 5.62 26.31
C SER A 89 60.82 4.36 25.45
N LEU A 90 59.62 4.04 24.93
CA LEU A 90 59.43 2.91 24.03
C LEU A 90 60.28 3.07 22.76
N THR A 91 60.31 4.27 22.19
CA THR A 91 61.12 4.55 21.00
C THR A 91 62.61 4.36 21.26
N LEU A 92 63.12 4.89 22.38
CA LEU A 92 64.55 4.81 22.74
C LEU A 92 64.99 3.39 23.12
N THR A 93 64.09 2.57 23.69
CA THR A 93 64.39 1.17 24.05
C THR A 93 64.57 0.28 22.82
N HIS A 94 64.08 0.71 21.65
CA HIS A 94 64.21 0.00 20.38
C HIS A 94 65.29 0.57 19.45
N ALA A 95 66.06 1.57 19.88
CA ALA A 95 67.29 1.96 19.19
C ALA A 95 68.34 0.83 19.34
N PRO A 96 68.99 0.38 18.25
CA PRO A 96 69.97 -0.69 18.35
C PRO A 96 71.11 -0.29 19.28
N ALA A 97 71.40 -1.13 20.27
CA ALA A 97 72.59 -1.03 21.09
C ALA A 97 73.82 -1.12 20.18
N SER A 98 74.70 -0.12 20.27
CA SER A 98 76.02 -0.16 19.67
C SER A 98 76.89 -1.24 20.33
N GLU A 99 77.86 -1.75 19.56
CA GLU A 99 78.78 -2.85 19.82
C GLU A 99 79.34 -2.99 21.26
N PRO A 100 79.68 -4.23 21.70
CA PRO A 100 80.28 -4.46 23.01
C PRO A 100 81.70 -3.90 23.08
N GLY A 101 81.94 -2.94 23.99
CA GLY A 101 83.30 -2.48 24.31
C GLY A 101 83.55 -1.01 24.67
N LYS A 102 82.54 -0.15 24.84
CA LYS A 102 82.74 1.25 25.29
C LYS A 102 82.04 1.56 26.61
N PRO A 103 82.65 2.34 27.52
CA PRO A 103 82.03 2.69 28.80
C PRO A 103 80.83 3.62 28.60
N ALA A 104 79.81 3.45 29.45
CA ALA A 104 78.61 4.27 29.45
C ALA A 104 78.94 5.76 29.66
N HIS A 105 78.38 6.62 28.82
CA HIS A 105 78.42 8.07 29.01
C HIS A 105 77.66 8.43 30.29
N SER A 106 78.37 8.96 31.28
CA SER A 106 77.79 9.60 32.44
C SER A 106 77.23 10.97 32.04
N PHE A 107 75.98 11.22 32.36
CA PHE A 107 75.40 12.56 32.26
C PHE A 107 75.90 13.39 33.45
N GLU A 108 76.40 14.60 33.19
CA GLU A 108 76.74 15.55 34.25
C GLU A 108 75.49 15.90 35.09
N PRO A 109 75.65 16.08 36.42
CA PRO A 109 74.56 16.52 37.27
C PRO A 109 74.10 17.94 36.90
N PHE A 110 72.80 18.11 36.71
CA PHE A 110 72.16 19.39 36.42
C PHE A 110 72.52 20.45 37.48
N LYS A 111 73.18 21.53 37.05
CA LYS A 111 73.36 22.74 37.85
C LYS A 111 72.01 23.46 38.00
N LYS A 112 71.66 23.78 39.25
CA LYS A 112 70.47 24.55 39.62
C LYS A 112 70.58 25.98 39.06
N ALA A 113 69.62 26.40 38.24
CA ALA A 113 69.51 27.80 37.81
C ALA A 113 68.99 28.66 38.99
N PRO A 114 69.56 29.85 39.23
CA PRO A 114 69.04 30.77 40.23
C PRO A 114 67.79 31.49 39.67
N ASN A 115 66.73 31.53 40.48
CA ASN A 115 65.44 32.21 40.27
C ASN A 115 64.39 31.49 39.41
N ALA A 116 63.59 30.66 40.08
CA ALA A 116 62.18 30.47 39.75
C ALA A 116 61.39 30.34 41.06
N GLU A 117 60.97 31.49 41.61
CA GLU A 117 59.98 31.55 42.67
C GLU A 117 58.58 31.37 42.07
N GLY A 118 57.83 30.40 42.59
CA GLY A 118 56.43 30.17 42.25
C GLY A 118 55.84 29.12 43.19
N ALA A 119 55.01 29.56 44.13
CA ALA A 119 54.61 28.84 45.33
C ALA A 119 53.82 27.54 45.06
N GLY A 120 54.37 26.40 45.49
CA GLY A 120 53.61 25.19 45.75
C GLY A 120 53.17 25.12 47.22
N PRO A 121 52.00 24.56 47.57
CA PRO A 121 51.68 24.24 48.95
C PRO A 121 52.57 23.08 49.42
N ARG A 122 53.35 23.33 50.48
CA ARG A 122 54.24 22.34 51.11
C ARG A 122 53.44 21.20 51.76
N PRO A 123 54.02 19.99 51.87
CA PRO A 123 53.44 18.91 52.67
C PRO A 123 53.49 19.32 54.15
N ARG A 124 52.37 19.16 54.86
CA ARG A 124 52.31 19.35 56.30
C ARG A 124 52.64 18.01 56.95
N ASP A 125 53.85 17.90 57.49
CA ASP A 125 54.17 16.93 58.52
C ASP A 125 53.46 17.33 59.81
N SER A 126 52.54 16.50 60.30
CA SER A 126 52.17 16.45 61.71
C SER A 126 51.35 15.19 62.00
N ASN A 127 51.99 14.25 62.70
CA ASN A 127 51.31 13.25 63.52
C ASN A 127 50.39 13.96 64.51
N GLU A 128 49.07 13.87 64.32
CA GLU A 128 48.05 13.98 65.37
C GLU A 128 46.70 13.46 64.82
N PRO A 129 46.00 12.56 65.52
CA PRO A 129 44.73 12.02 65.04
C PRO A 129 43.60 13.03 65.29
N SER A 130 43.15 13.72 64.24
CA SER A 130 41.90 14.49 64.31
C SER A 130 40.71 13.58 63.98
N LEU A 131 40.02 13.13 65.03
CA LEU A 131 38.67 12.56 64.96
C LEU A 131 37.68 13.66 64.56
N ASN A 132 37.50 13.89 63.26
CA ASN A 132 36.34 14.64 62.77
C ASN A 132 35.21 13.66 62.48
N HIS A 133 34.33 13.46 63.47
CA HIS A 133 33.01 12.89 63.22
C HIS A 133 32.24 13.84 62.29
N ALA A 134 32.02 13.42 61.03
CA ALA A 134 31.08 14.08 60.15
C ALA A 134 29.66 13.76 60.62
N ASP A 135 29.11 14.65 61.44
CA ASP A 135 27.75 14.55 61.94
C ASP A 135 26.77 14.85 60.79
N THR A 136 26.35 13.80 60.09
CA THR A 136 25.50 13.91 58.90
C THR A 136 24.05 14.04 59.33
N ARG A 137 23.56 15.27 59.53
CA ARG A 137 22.13 15.54 59.72
C ARG A 137 21.38 15.48 58.39
N GLN A 138 20.64 14.41 58.14
CA GLN A 138 19.65 14.34 57.05
C GLN A 138 18.43 15.22 57.38
N ALA A 139 18.01 16.04 56.42
CA ALA A 139 16.79 16.83 56.54
C ALA A 139 15.53 15.93 56.62
N PRO A 140 14.49 16.29 57.41
CA PRO A 140 13.37 15.39 57.71
C PRO A 140 12.37 15.17 56.57
N THR A 141 12.46 15.92 55.47
CA THR A 141 11.44 15.91 54.42
C THR A 141 11.96 15.32 53.12
N ALA A 142 11.26 14.28 52.66
CA ALA A 142 11.49 13.66 51.37
C ALA A 142 11.33 14.69 50.23
N PRO A 143 12.25 14.76 49.26
CA PRO A 143 11.94 15.46 48.02
C PRO A 143 10.76 14.74 47.36
N THR A 144 9.69 15.47 47.12
CA THR A 144 8.61 15.03 46.22
C THR A 144 9.23 14.83 44.84
N SER A 145 9.42 13.58 44.45
CA SER A 145 9.90 13.21 43.11
C SER A 145 8.84 13.57 42.07
N GLY A 146 8.92 14.78 41.55
CA GLY A 146 8.29 15.14 40.28
C GLY A 146 9.01 14.43 39.15
N GLY A 147 8.35 13.43 38.56
CA GLY A 147 8.48 13.00 37.17
C GLY A 147 9.89 12.74 36.63
N PHE A 148 10.58 11.71 37.15
CA PHE A 148 11.59 11.00 36.35
C PHE A 148 11.05 9.59 36.05
N GLY A 149 10.97 9.22 34.77
CA GLY A 149 10.51 7.91 34.29
C GLY A 149 9.07 7.89 33.74
N GLY A 150 8.95 7.79 32.42
CA GLY A 150 7.72 7.80 31.61
C GLY A 150 7.73 6.69 30.55
N ASP A 151 6.60 6.41 29.89
CA ASP A 151 6.49 5.36 28.84
C ASP A 151 7.36 5.69 27.60
N ASN A 152 7.95 6.90 27.57
CA ASN A 152 8.82 7.42 26.52
C ASN A 152 10.27 7.69 26.99
N THR A 153 10.68 7.19 28.16
CA THR A 153 12.07 7.34 28.64
C THR A 153 12.76 5.99 28.76
N ALA A 154 14.04 5.92 28.39
CA ALA A 154 14.85 4.70 28.50
C ALA A 154 15.01 4.16 29.95
N ILE A 155 14.67 4.99 30.95
CA ILE A 155 14.76 4.68 32.37
C ILE A 155 13.35 4.66 32.99
N ASP A 156 12.92 3.51 33.52
CA ASP A 156 11.64 3.34 34.23
C ASP A 156 11.90 3.06 35.72
N ILE A 157 11.87 4.12 36.54
CA ILE A 157 12.13 4.06 37.99
C ILE A 157 10.85 4.06 38.84
N ARG A 158 9.66 3.98 38.23
CA ARG A 158 8.37 4.06 38.97
C ARG A 158 8.17 2.90 39.94
N LEU A 159 8.78 1.76 39.65
CA LEU A 159 8.72 0.52 40.43
C LEU A 159 10.00 0.28 41.26
N SER A 160 10.87 1.29 41.36
CA SER A 160 12.18 1.19 42.01
C SER A 160 12.25 2.12 43.22
N SER A 161 12.96 1.69 44.26
CA SER A 161 13.21 2.49 45.45
C SER A 161 14.54 2.11 46.10
N PRO A 162 15.48 3.06 46.25
CA PRO A 162 16.75 2.81 46.93
C PRO A 162 16.61 2.64 48.46
N ARG A 163 15.43 2.95 49.04
CA ARG A 163 15.16 2.85 50.49
C ARG A 163 14.19 1.71 50.84
N GLY A 164 13.97 0.77 49.93
CA GLY A 164 13.02 -0.35 50.12
C GLY A 164 11.58 0.00 49.73
N LEU A 165 10.62 -0.82 50.13
CA LEU A 165 9.22 -0.69 49.75
C LEU A 165 8.58 0.57 50.37
N THR A 166 8.27 1.58 49.55
CA THR A 166 7.53 2.76 50.00
C THR A 166 6.05 2.45 50.21
N PRO A 167 5.29 3.20 51.03
CA PRO A 167 3.86 2.94 51.25
C PRO A 167 3.03 2.92 49.95
N ARG A 168 3.37 3.77 48.99
CA ARG A 168 2.72 3.81 47.67
C ARG A 168 3.06 2.57 46.83
N LEU A 169 4.31 2.10 46.89
CA LEU A 169 4.75 0.90 46.16
C LEU A 169 4.18 -0.38 46.81
N LEU A 170 4.06 -0.41 48.13
CA LEU A 170 3.34 -1.45 48.88
C LEU A 170 1.88 -1.53 48.47
N ALA A 171 1.14 -0.41 48.47
CA ALA A 171 -0.24 -0.38 48.02
C ALA A 171 -0.40 -0.84 46.55
N HIS A 172 0.58 -0.50 45.69
CA HIS A 172 0.62 -0.99 44.32
C HIS A 172 0.85 -2.50 44.26
N ILE A 173 1.80 -3.05 45.00
CA ILE A 173 2.07 -4.50 45.08
C ILE A 173 0.87 -5.26 45.66
N ASP A 174 0.24 -4.73 46.71
CA ASP A 174 -0.91 -5.34 47.39
C ASP A 174 -2.06 -5.57 46.41
N SER A 175 -2.22 -4.71 45.40
CA SER A 175 -3.23 -4.85 44.36
C SER A 175 -2.99 -6.00 43.35
N PHE A 176 -1.88 -6.72 43.45
CA PHE A 176 -1.56 -7.93 42.67
C PHE A 176 -1.69 -9.23 43.47
N LYS A 177 -2.07 -9.15 44.76
CA LYS A 177 -2.31 -10.34 45.60
C LYS A 177 -3.46 -11.18 45.04
N VAL A 178 -3.29 -12.49 45.09
CA VAL A 178 -4.31 -13.47 44.68
C VAL A 178 -4.61 -14.43 45.83
N ALA A 179 -5.76 -15.11 45.77
CA ALA A 179 -6.07 -16.17 46.71
C ALA A 179 -5.10 -17.35 46.56
N ALA A 180 -4.87 -18.09 47.65
CA ALA A 180 -4.03 -19.28 47.62
C ALA A 180 -4.57 -20.31 46.61
N PRO A 181 -3.72 -20.96 45.80
CA PRO A 181 -4.18 -21.97 44.85
C PRO A 181 -4.67 -23.22 45.57
N GLU A 182 -5.86 -23.74 45.22
CA GLU A 182 -6.49 -24.90 45.87
C GLU A 182 -5.65 -26.20 45.77
N ALA A 183 -4.71 -26.28 44.83
CA ALA A 183 -3.77 -27.40 44.65
C ALA A 183 -2.37 -26.89 44.29
N ALA A 184 -1.76 -26.05 45.13
CA ALA A 184 -0.34 -25.73 45.00
C ALA A 184 0.47 -26.98 45.37
N GLY A 185 0.95 -27.73 44.36
CA GLY A 185 1.83 -28.89 44.58
C GLY A 185 3.18 -28.51 45.20
N SER A 186 4.17 -29.41 45.16
CA SER A 186 5.51 -29.09 45.63
C SER A 186 6.17 -27.98 44.79
N PRO A 187 6.99 -27.09 45.39
CA PRO A 187 7.69 -26.05 44.65
C PRO A 187 8.65 -26.68 43.62
N ILE A 188 8.76 -26.04 42.45
CA ILE A 188 9.65 -26.46 41.38
C ILE A 188 11.10 -26.49 41.92
N THR A 189 11.83 -27.57 41.68
CA THR A 189 13.13 -27.82 42.32
C THR A 189 14.34 -27.34 41.52
N ASP A 190 14.18 -27.03 40.23
CA ASP A 190 15.32 -26.71 39.35
C ASP A 190 15.05 -25.56 38.34
N GLY A 191 16.13 -24.96 37.85
CA GLY A 191 16.13 -23.89 36.85
C GLY A 191 15.64 -22.52 37.34
N ILE A 192 15.36 -21.62 36.38
CA ILE A 192 14.92 -20.23 36.65
C ILE A 192 13.56 -20.15 37.38
N LYS A 193 12.79 -21.24 37.37
CA LYS A 193 11.47 -21.37 38.02
C LYS A 193 11.57 -21.99 39.42
N ARG A 194 12.77 -22.31 39.92
CA ARG A 194 12.95 -23.00 41.20
C ARG A 194 12.39 -22.20 42.37
N GLY A 195 11.48 -22.81 43.13
CA GLY A 195 10.75 -22.20 44.24
C GLY A 195 9.38 -21.61 43.86
N LEU A 196 8.99 -21.65 42.59
CA LEU A 196 7.63 -21.31 42.13
C LEU A 196 6.71 -22.53 42.22
N TYR A 197 5.42 -22.29 42.39
CA TYR A 197 4.37 -23.31 42.46
C TYR A 197 3.60 -23.36 41.14
N LEU A 198 3.41 -24.54 40.57
CA LEU A 198 2.58 -24.73 39.39
C LEU A 198 1.23 -25.32 39.80
N SER A 199 0.13 -24.66 39.42
CA SER A 199 -1.23 -25.13 39.66
C SER A 199 -2.12 -24.72 38.48
N ASN A 200 -2.84 -25.67 37.84
CA ASN A 200 -3.68 -25.43 36.65
C ASN A 200 -2.95 -24.66 35.51
N ASP A 201 -1.74 -25.11 35.14
CA ASP A 201 -0.85 -24.46 34.15
C ASP A 201 -0.50 -22.98 34.45
N ARG A 202 -0.62 -22.58 35.72
CA ARG A 202 -0.32 -21.24 36.20
C ARG A 202 0.77 -21.29 37.26
N LEU A 203 1.75 -20.40 37.13
CA LEU A 203 2.84 -20.22 38.08
C LEU A 203 2.47 -19.22 39.19
N TYR A 204 2.78 -19.59 40.41
CA TYR A 204 2.56 -18.78 41.59
C TYR A 204 3.84 -18.70 42.42
N VAL A 205 3.95 -17.64 43.20
CA VAL A 205 5.01 -17.48 44.20
C VAL A 205 4.39 -17.04 45.51
N THR A 206 4.99 -17.50 46.59
CA THR A 206 4.69 -17.01 47.94
C THR A 206 5.78 -16.01 48.32
N ILE A 207 5.39 -14.76 48.61
CA ILE A 207 6.30 -13.71 49.08
C ILE A 207 5.73 -13.22 50.42
N GLY A 208 6.45 -13.47 51.51
CA GLY A 208 5.88 -13.32 52.84
C GLY A 208 4.75 -14.33 53.10
N HIS A 209 3.55 -13.84 53.45
CA HIS A 209 2.35 -14.66 53.66
C HIS A 209 1.35 -14.61 52.50
N ASP A 210 1.65 -13.85 51.44
CA ASP A 210 0.74 -13.57 50.34
C ASP A 210 1.13 -14.31 49.05
N TRP A 211 0.12 -14.61 48.24
CA TRP A 211 0.27 -15.29 46.95
C TRP A 211 0.20 -14.32 45.79
N PHE A 212 1.06 -14.54 44.79
CA PHE A 212 1.13 -13.73 43.57
C PHE A 212 1.20 -14.61 42.33
N ARG A 213 0.59 -14.14 41.23
CA ARG A 213 0.68 -14.78 39.90
C ARG A 213 1.98 -14.36 39.20
N VAL A 214 2.72 -15.33 38.66
CA VAL A 214 4.05 -15.11 38.07
C VAL A 214 4.12 -15.46 36.59
N ALA A 215 4.75 -14.60 35.79
CA ALA A 215 5.24 -14.94 34.45
C ALA A 215 6.77 -14.93 34.44
N VAL A 216 7.38 -15.47 33.38
CA VAL A 216 8.84 -15.50 33.22
C VAL A 216 9.18 -14.90 31.85
N ASP A 217 10.10 -13.94 31.83
CA ASP A 217 10.69 -13.36 30.61
C ASP A 217 12.22 -13.51 30.60
N LEU A 218 12.90 -12.72 29.75
CA LEU A 218 14.36 -12.73 29.59
C LEU A 218 15.12 -12.17 30.81
N ASP A 219 14.47 -11.34 31.64
CA ASP A 219 15.05 -10.72 32.84
C ASP A 219 14.75 -11.53 34.12
N GLY A 220 13.87 -12.53 34.02
CA GLY A 220 13.54 -13.49 35.07
C GLY A 220 12.05 -13.59 35.38
N PRO A 221 11.67 -14.22 36.50
CA PRO A 221 10.29 -14.25 36.94
C PRO A 221 9.82 -12.89 37.46
N TYR A 222 8.57 -12.51 37.15
CA TYR A 222 7.95 -11.27 37.61
C TYR A 222 6.44 -11.47 37.87
N VAL A 223 5.87 -10.60 38.71
CA VAL A 223 4.45 -10.66 39.09
C VAL A 223 3.59 -10.02 38.00
N ILE A 224 2.47 -10.67 37.66
CA ILE A 224 1.52 -10.22 36.64
C ILE A 224 0.10 -10.07 37.20
N ASP A 225 -0.67 -9.16 36.61
CA ASP A 225 -2.14 -9.15 36.72
C ASP A 225 -2.74 -9.92 35.53
N GLU A 226 -3.47 -10.99 35.81
CA GLU A 226 -4.08 -11.84 34.78
C GLU A 226 -5.19 -11.14 33.98
N LYS A 227 -5.90 -10.19 34.61
CA LYS A 227 -7.03 -9.47 33.98
C LYS A 227 -6.57 -8.23 33.21
N ASN A 228 -5.40 -7.69 33.52
CA ASN A 228 -4.83 -6.53 32.84
C ASN A 228 -3.31 -6.63 32.70
N LYS A 229 -2.86 -7.21 31.59
CA LYS A 229 -1.43 -7.39 31.27
C LYS A 229 -0.64 -6.10 31.08
N ALA A 230 -1.30 -4.94 30.97
CA ALA A 230 -0.63 -3.64 30.92
C ALA A 230 -0.23 -3.13 32.31
N ARG A 231 -0.73 -3.74 33.39
CA ARG A 231 -0.30 -3.44 34.77
C ARG A 231 0.99 -4.18 35.07
N THR A 232 2.01 -3.44 35.46
CA THR A 232 3.33 -3.98 35.81
C THR A 232 3.57 -3.92 37.32
N ALA A 233 4.05 -5.02 37.88
CA ALA A 233 4.56 -5.08 39.25
C ALA A 233 6.10 -5.13 39.24
N PRO A 234 6.79 -4.85 40.35
CA PRO A 234 8.24 -5.04 40.42
C PRO A 234 8.61 -6.50 40.11
N PRO A 235 9.75 -6.74 39.42
CA PRO A 235 10.30 -8.09 39.24
C PRO A 235 10.54 -8.78 40.58
N ILE A 236 10.65 -10.11 40.59
CA ILE A 236 10.96 -10.86 41.80
C ILE A 236 12.35 -11.49 41.70
N LYS A 237 13.05 -11.55 42.83
CA LYS A 237 14.35 -12.20 42.94
C LYS A 237 14.36 -13.15 44.13
N ARG A 238 15.19 -14.17 44.02
CA ARG A 238 15.44 -15.12 45.10
C ARG A 238 16.72 -14.71 45.84
N ASP A 239 16.69 -14.73 47.17
CA ASP A 239 17.89 -14.51 47.98
C ASP A 239 18.75 -15.79 48.08
N ALA A 240 19.89 -15.69 48.78
CA ALA A 240 20.84 -16.79 48.96
C ALA A 240 20.25 -17.94 49.82
N GLN A 241 19.20 -17.65 50.59
CA GLN A 241 18.48 -18.59 51.46
C GLN A 241 17.32 -19.27 50.73
N GLY A 242 17.03 -18.87 49.49
CA GLY A 242 15.98 -19.47 48.67
C GLY A 242 14.62 -18.79 48.78
N THR A 243 14.51 -17.68 49.50
CA THR A 243 13.26 -16.94 49.72
C THR A 243 13.04 -15.94 48.58
N TRP A 244 11.80 -15.82 48.11
CA TRP A 244 11.42 -14.86 47.07
C TRP A 244 11.04 -13.51 47.66
N GLY A 245 11.51 -12.42 47.04
CA GLY A 245 11.15 -11.05 47.38
C GLY A 245 11.11 -10.13 46.16
N PHE A 246 10.45 -8.98 46.30
CA PHE A 246 10.39 -7.98 45.23
C PHE A 246 11.74 -7.28 45.02
N ASP A 247 12.16 -7.18 43.77
CA ASP A 247 13.39 -6.52 43.36
C ASP A 247 13.12 -5.05 43.00
N VAL A 248 13.22 -4.19 44.01
CA VAL A 248 12.97 -2.74 43.88
C VAL A 248 14.23 -1.95 43.51
N ALA A 249 15.30 -2.62 43.07
CA ALA A 249 16.49 -1.94 42.60
C ALA A 249 16.21 -1.22 41.26
N PRO A 250 16.76 0.00 41.04
CA PRO A 250 16.63 0.68 39.75
C PRO A 250 17.28 -0.15 38.65
N LYS A 251 16.54 -0.40 37.56
CA LYS A 251 16.99 -1.18 36.40
C LYS A 251 16.89 -0.36 35.11
N LEU A 252 17.83 -0.60 34.19
CA LEU A 252 17.79 -0.10 32.82
C LEU A 252 17.07 -1.13 31.94
N LYS A 253 15.92 -0.76 31.34
CA LYS A 253 15.25 -1.61 30.36
C LYS A 253 16.10 -1.63 29.08
N GLY A 254 16.53 -2.82 28.64
CA GLY A 254 17.40 -2.98 27.47
C GLY A 254 18.90 -2.84 27.75
N GLY A 255 19.33 -2.77 29.01
CA GLY A 255 20.74 -2.96 29.36
C GLY A 255 21.17 -4.40 29.08
N MET A 256 22.47 -4.60 28.78
CA MET A 256 23.01 -5.95 28.61
C MET A 256 22.61 -6.84 29.81
N PRO A 257 22.16 -8.09 29.57
CA PRO A 257 21.97 -9.04 30.65
C PRO A 257 23.22 -9.10 31.52
N LYS A 258 23.08 -9.23 32.84
CA LYS A 258 24.19 -9.68 33.69
C LYS A 258 24.47 -11.16 33.37
N ALA A 259 24.99 -11.41 32.18
CA ALA A 259 25.60 -12.67 31.84
C ALA A 259 26.99 -12.71 32.48
N ASN A 260 27.38 -13.88 32.95
CA ASN A 260 28.74 -14.16 33.34
C ASN A 260 29.62 -13.91 32.10
N ASN A 261 30.49 -12.90 32.19
CA ASN A 261 31.54 -12.55 31.23
C ASN A 261 31.13 -11.85 29.91
N PRO A 262 31.17 -10.50 29.82
CA PRO A 262 30.90 -9.74 28.59
C PRO A 262 31.88 -10.06 27.43
N GLN A 263 33.08 -10.57 27.72
CA GLN A 263 34.04 -10.98 26.68
C GLN A 263 33.53 -12.15 25.84
N ASP A 264 32.82 -13.12 26.43
CA ASP A 264 32.30 -14.28 25.72
C ASP A 264 31.14 -13.91 24.78
N THR A 265 30.35 -12.91 25.17
CA THR A 265 29.25 -12.38 24.33
C THR A 265 29.80 -11.61 23.13
N VAL A 266 30.86 -10.82 23.32
CA VAL A 266 31.54 -10.11 22.22
C VAL A 266 32.26 -11.10 21.29
N ALA A 267 32.96 -12.10 21.83
CA ALA A 267 33.64 -13.13 21.03
C ALA A 267 32.65 -13.95 20.19
N LYS A 268 31.53 -14.37 20.77
CA LYS A 268 30.45 -15.06 20.05
C LYS A 268 29.85 -14.19 18.95
N SER A 269 29.62 -12.90 19.25
CA SER A 269 29.11 -11.93 18.28
C SER A 269 30.07 -11.71 17.10
N MET A 270 31.38 -11.63 17.36
CA MET A 270 32.41 -11.52 16.32
C MET A 270 32.51 -12.78 15.47
N GLN A 271 32.39 -13.97 16.07
CA GLN A 271 32.35 -15.24 15.31
C GLN A 271 31.10 -15.33 14.43
N GLU A 272 29.93 -14.99 14.95
CA GLU A 272 28.68 -14.95 14.18
C GLU A 272 28.78 -13.95 13.01
N MET A 273 29.39 -12.78 13.23
CA MET A 273 29.64 -11.79 12.19
C MET A 273 30.63 -12.29 11.12
N SER A 274 31.73 -12.93 11.52
CA SER A 274 32.69 -13.50 10.56
C SER A 274 32.04 -14.60 9.73
N LEU A 275 31.22 -15.46 10.34
CA LEU A 275 30.49 -16.50 9.63
C LEU A 275 29.48 -15.91 8.64
N ALA A 276 28.75 -14.87 9.03
CA ALA A 276 27.84 -14.14 8.16
C ALA A 276 28.56 -13.53 6.95
N GLU A 277 29.71 -12.86 7.17
CA GLU A 277 30.54 -12.29 6.09
C GLU A 277 31.09 -13.39 5.15
N THR A 278 31.55 -14.54 5.68
CA THR A 278 31.99 -15.66 4.85
C THR A 278 30.84 -16.23 4.02
N ASN A 279 29.67 -16.43 4.62
CA ASN A 279 28.46 -16.91 3.93
C ASN A 279 27.98 -15.91 2.88
N TYR A 280 28.06 -14.62 3.16
CA TYR A 280 27.77 -13.54 2.22
C TYR A 280 28.70 -13.59 1.02
N ARG A 281 30.02 -13.65 1.22
CA ARG A 281 30.99 -13.73 0.12
C ARG A 281 30.75 -14.94 -0.77
N ARG A 282 30.43 -16.09 -0.17
CA ARG A 282 30.11 -17.32 -0.91
C ARG A 282 28.83 -17.15 -1.73
N SER A 283 27.74 -16.68 -1.11
CA SER A 283 26.45 -16.48 -1.78
C SER A 283 26.54 -15.39 -2.86
N LEU A 284 27.23 -14.29 -2.59
CA LEU A 284 27.47 -13.21 -3.56
C LEU A 284 28.21 -13.70 -4.81
N LYS A 285 29.19 -14.61 -4.67
CA LYS A 285 29.88 -15.20 -5.83
C LYS A 285 28.92 -16.02 -6.70
N VAL A 286 28.01 -16.76 -6.08
CA VAL A 286 26.97 -17.52 -6.78
C VAL A 286 25.98 -16.55 -7.45
N SER A 287 25.47 -15.56 -6.71
CA SER A 287 24.54 -14.56 -7.25
C SER A 287 25.13 -13.81 -8.45
N LYS A 288 26.38 -13.34 -8.36
CA LYS A 288 27.07 -12.70 -9.50
C LYS A 288 27.19 -13.61 -10.71
N LYS A 289 27.49 -14.90 -10.53
CA LYS A 289 27.56 -15.87 -11.62
C LYS A 289 26.19 -16.05 -12.28
N VAL A 290 25.14 -16.23 -11.49
CA VAL A 290 23.76 -16.37 -11.97
C VAL A 290 23.33 -15.11 -12.71
N SER A 291 23.59 -13.93 -12.14
CA SER A 291 23.29 -12.63 -12.75
C SER A 291 24.00 -12.41 -14.08
N LEU A 292 25.25 -12.87 -14.22
CA LEU A 292 25.98 -12.79 -15.50
C LEU A 292 25.34 -13.69 -16.56
N THR A 293 25.06 -14.96 -16.22
CA THR A 293 24.39 -15.90 -17.14
C THR A 293 23.01 -15.38 -17.57
N PHE A 294 22.25 -14.84 -16.61
CA PHE A 294 20.97 -14.20 -16.86
C PHE A 294 21.11 -13.00 -17.81
N GLY A 295 22.05 -12.09 -17.54
CA GLY A 295 22.30 -10.92 -18.38
C GLY A 295 22.65 -11.29 -19.83
N THR A 296 23.46 -12.34 -20.04
CA THR A 296 23.74 -12.86 -21.39
C THR A 296 22.48 -13.40 -22.08
N ALA A 297 21.60 -14.10 -21.34
CA ALA A 297 20.35 -14.60 -21.88
C ALA A 297 19.39 -13.46 -22.26
N VAL A 298 19.26 -12.43 -21.42
CA VAL A 298 18.49 -11.22 -21.73
C VAL A 298 19.07 -10.50 -22.95
N GLY A 299 20.40 -10.42 -23.08
CA GLY A 299 21.06 -9.86 -24.26
C GLY A 299 20.66 -10.58 -25.56
N ARG A 300 20.64 -11.92 -25.56
CA ARG A 300 20.16 -12.71 -26.70
C ARG A 300 18.67 -12.46 -27.00
N VAL A 301 17.83 -12.38 -25.97
CA VAL A 301 16.40 -12.06 -26.15
C VAL A 301 16.24 -10.68 -26.81
N LYS A 302 17.00 -9.68 -26.38
CA LYS A 302 16.97 -8.32 -26.97
C LYS A 302 17.42 -8.31 -28.43
N GLU A 303 18.45 -9.08 -28.77
CA GLU A 303 18.89 -9.26 -30.16
C GLU A 303 17.78 -9.86 -31.03
N LYS A 304 17.16 -10.95 -30.57
CA LYS A 304 16.04 -11.60 -31.29
C LYS A 304 14.80 -10.73 -31.38
N LEU A 305 14.52 -9.93 -30.36
CA LEU A 305 13.46 -8.93 -30.41
C LEU A 305 13.75 -7.86 -31.47
N ALA A 306 14.99 -7.40 -31.61
CA ALA A 306 15.36 -6.40 -32.62
C ALA A 306 15.29 -6.96 -34.05
N GLU A 307 15.72 -8.21 -34.26
CA GLU A 307 15.54 -8.94 -35.53
C GLU A 307 14.06 -9.04 -35.88
N TYR A 308 13.24 -9.44 -34.91
CA TYR A 308 11.78 -9.54 -35.07
C TYR A 308 11.15 -8.19 -35.42
N ASP A 309 11.41 -7.13 -34.65
CA ASP A 309 10.88 -5.79 -34.91
C ASP A 309 11.26 -5.29 -36.32
N THR A 310 12.51 -5.50 -36.73
CA THR A 310 12.97 -5.15 -38.08
C THR A 310 12.20 -5.92 -39.17
N ALA A 311 12.01 -7.23 -38.97
CA ALA A 311 11.23 -8.06 -39.88
C ALA A 311 9.76 -7.61 -39.97
N ARG A 312 9.17 -7.15 -38.87
CA ARG A 312 7.79 -6.66 -38.78
C ARG A 312 7.60 -5.32 -39.46
N LYS A 313 8.53 -4.39 -39.29
CA LYS A 313 8.55 -3.11 -40.03
C LYS A 313 8.64 -3.35 -41.53
N LYS A 314 9.53 -4.26 -41.96
CA LYS A 314 9.64 -4.64 -43.39
C LYS A 314 8.37 -5.29 -43.91
N LEU A 315 7.74 -6.17 -43.13
CA LEU A 315 6.46 -6.80 -43.47
C LEU A 315 5.36 -5.75 -43.72
N LYS A 316 5.23 -4.76 -42.83
CA LYS A 316 4.28 -3.64 -42.99
C LYS A 316 4.54 -2.83 -44.26
N THR A 317 5.80 -2.51 -44.56
CA THR A 317 6.16 -1.82 -45.81
C THR A 317 5.77 -2.62 -47.04
N LEU A 318 6.10 -3.92 -47.07
CA LEU A 318 5.73 -4.80 -48.18
C LEU A 318 4.22 -4.93 -48.33
N ARG A 319 3.47 -5.03 -47.22
CA ARG A 319 2.01 -5.01 -47.23
C ARG A 319 1.44 -3.74 -47.85
N ASN A 320 1.98 -2.58 -47.52
CA ASN A 320 1.51 -1.32 -48.12
C ASN A 320 1.77 -1.28 -49.64
N LEU A 321 2.89 -1.85 -50.09
CA LEU A 321 3.22 -1.96 -51.52
C LEU A 321 2.35 -2.97 -52.26
N THR A 322 1.87 -4.03 -51.61
CA THR A 322 0.96 -5.00 -52.23
C THR A 322 -0.48 -4.48 -52.38
N ARG A 323 -0.88 -3.45 -51.62
CA ARG A 323 -2.20 -2.81 -51.75
C ARG A 323 -2.35 -1.89 -52.96
N ASN A 324 -1.24 -1.47 -53.56
CA ASN A 324 -1.27 -0.68 -54.78
C ASN A 324 -1.29 -1.63 -56.00
N GLU A 325 -2.37 -1.58 -56.78
CA GLU A 325 -2.58 -2.47 -57.94
C GLU A 325 -1.40 -2.45 -58.94
N ALA A 326 -0.79 -1.29 -59.15
CA ALA A 326 0.33 -1.13 -60.09
C ALA A 326 1.61 -1.85 -59.63
N SER A 327 1.79 -2.05 -58.32
CA SER A 327 2.98 -2.68 -57.73
C SER A 327 2.72 -4.06 -57.13
N ALA A 328 1.45 -4.46 -56.97
CA ALA A 328 1.06 -5.68 -56.28
C ALA A 328 1.77 -6.93 -56.79
N HIS A 329 1.78 -7.15 -58.12
CA HIS A 329 2.40 -8.31 -58.74
C HIS A 329 3.89 -8.47 -58.38
N ARG A 330 4.63 -7.35 -58.24
CA ARG A 330 6.07 -7.36 -57.93
C ARG A 330 6.37 -7.70 -56.47
N PHE A 331 5.47 -7.36 -55.55
CA PHE A 331 5.75 -7.42 -54.11
C PHE A 331 4.99 -8.52 -53.36
N LEU A 332 4.07 -9.25 -54.00
CA LEU A 332 3.32 -10.35 -53.38
C LEU A 332 4.22 -11.49 -52.87
N ILE A 333 5.15 -11.98 -53.70
CA ILE A 333 6.08 -13.07 -53.29
C ILE A 333 7.01 -12.60 -52.15
N PRO A 334 7.73 -11.46 -52.27
CA PRO A 334 8.53 -10.94 -51.17
C PRO A 334 7.74 -10.73 -49.87
N TYR A 335 6.48 -10.33 -49.98
CA TYR A 335 5.60 -10.15 -48.83
C TYR A 335 5.34 -11.48 -48.09
N TRP A 336 5.00 -12.56 -48.81
CA TRP A 336 4.78 -13.88 -48.20
C TRP A 336 6.05 -14.48 -47.59
N GLU A 337 7.19 -14.36 -48.27
CA GLU A 337 8.49 -14.78 -47.73
C GLU A 337 8.82 -14.02 -46.44
N GLN A 338 8.58 -12.71 -46.42
CA GLN A 338 8.80 -11.88 -45.24
C GLN A 338 7.84 -12.22 -44.10
N GLN A 339 6.60 -12.59 -44.40
CA GLN A 339 5.62 -13.02 -43.39
C GLN A 339 6.09 -14.31 -42.69
N GLN A 340 6.55 -15.29 -43.46
CA GLN A 340 7.10 -16.54 -42.92
C GLN A 340 8.37 -16.31 -42.09
N ALA A 341 9.27 -15.45 -42.57
CA ALA A 341 10.47 -15.06 -41.83
C ALA A 341 10.13 -14.40 -40.49
N ALA A 342 9.15 -13.47 -40.47
CA ALA A 342 8.70 -12.82 -39.24
C ALA A 342 8.09 -13.83 -38.25
N HIS A 343 7.32 -14.81 -38.74
CA HIS A 343 6.76 -15.88 -37.91
C HIS A 343 7.84 -16.77 -37.29
N ALA A 344 8.86 -17.17 -38.08
CA ALA A 344 9.99 -17.95 -37.58
C ALA A 344 10.79 -17.21 -36.50
N LEU A 345 11.04 -15.90 -36.70
CA LEU A 345 11.69 -15.05 -35.71
C LEU A 345 10.87 -14.93 -34.42
N LYS A 346 9.53 -14.81 -34.53
CA LYS A 346 8.65 -14.79 -33.36
C LYS A 346 8.72 -16.09 -32.56
N SER A 347 8.65 -17.22 -33.24
CA SER A 347 8.76 -18.54 -32.60
C SER A 347 10.10 -18.72 -31.87
N ASN A 348 11.19 -18.28 -32.49
CA ASN A 348 12.51 -18.29 -31.84
C ASN A 348 12.55 -17.38 -30.61
N LEU A 349 12.01 -16.17 -30.71
CA LEU A 349 11.94 -15.22 -29.60
C LEU A 349 11.13 -15.78 -28.43
N ASP A 350 9.98 -16.41 -28.71
CA ASP A 350 9.16 -17.05 -27.68
C ASP A 350 9.90 -18.18 -26.97
N GLN A 351 10.66 -19.00 -27.70
CA GLN A 351 11.51 -20.03 -27.11
C GLN A 351 12.57 -19.44 -26.18
N GLN A 352 13.20 -18.31 -26.55
CA GLN A 352 14.17 -17.64 -25.69
C GLN A 352 13.52 -17.03 -24.43
N LEU A 353 12.30 -16.49 -24.56
CA LEU A 353 11.53 -15.96 -23.43
C LEU A 353 11.11 -17.06 -22.45
N GLU A 354 10.68 -18.22 -22.95
CA GLU A 354 10.38 -19.38 -22.12
C GLU A 354 11.62 -19.89 -21.38
N ALA A 355 12.77 -19.94 -22.07
CA ALA A 355 14.04 -20.32 -21.44
C ALA A 355 14.51 -19.31 -20.36
N LEU A 356 14.05 -18.06 -20.41
CA LEU A 356 14.39 -17.02 -19.43
C LEU A 356 13.64 -17.16 -18.11
N LYS A 357 12.45 -17.78 -18.09
CA LYS A 357 11.64 -17.95 -16.87
C LYS A 357 12.40 -18.66 -15.73
N PRO A 358 12.94 -19.89 -15.91
CA PRO A 358 13.69 -20.56 -14.84
C PRO A 358 14.98 -19.81 -14.46
N MET A 359 15.58 -19.06 -15.38
CA MET A 359 16.75 -18.22 -15.06
C MET A 359 16.37 -17.01 -14.18
N THR A 360 15.17 -16.45 -14.37
CA THR A 360 14.61 -15.39 -13.53
C THR A 360 14.38 -15.90 -12.11
N GLU A 361 13.80 -17.09 -11.97
CA GLU A 361 13.61 -17.74 -10.66
C GLU A 361 14.94 -18.03 -9.97
N ALA A 362 15.93 -18.55 -10.72
CA ALA A 362 17.28 -18.80 -10.20
C ALA A 362 17.96 -17.50 -9.73
N LEU A 363 17.79 -16.40 -10.47
CA LEU A 363 18.31 -15.07 -10.10
C LEU A 363 17.68 -14.58 -8.79
N LEU A 364 16.36 -14.61 -8.69
CA LEU A 364 15.61 -14.22 -7.49
C LEU A 364 16.04 -15.06 -6.28
N GLY A 365 16.10 -16.39 -6.44
CA GLY A 365 16.52 -17.28 -5.36
C GLY A 365 17.98 -17.11 -4.94
N ALA A 366 18.88 -16.79 -5.87
CA ALA A 366 20.29 -16.49 -5.54
C ALA A 366 20.43 -15.15 -4.81
N SER A 367 19.68 -14.13 -5.22
CA SER A 367 19.60 -12.82 -4.56
C SER A 367 19.05 -12.94 -3.14
N GLU A 368 17.92 -13.63 -2.97
CA GLU A 368 17.30 -13.86 -1.67
C GLU A 368 18.25 -14.59 -0.70
N LYS A 369 18.96 -15.63 -1.16
CA LYS A 369 19.98 -16.33 -0.35
C LYS A 369 21.13 -15.41 0.05
N THR A 370 21.52 -14.48 -0.83
CA THR A 370 22.60 -13.52 -0.59
C THR A 370 22.19 -12.47 0.43
N ILE A 371 20.96 -11.95 0.33
CA ILE A 371 20.35 -11.01 1.28
C ILE A 371 20.21 -11.68 2.65
N LYS A 372 19.64 -12.89 2.71
CA LYS A 372 19.47 -13.67 3.96
C LYS A 372 20.78 -13.99 4.67
N ALA A 373 21.90 -14.08 3.95
CA ALA A 373 23.22 -14.32 4.57
C ALA A 373 23.69 -13.16 5.47
N ILE A 374 23.15 -11.95 5.26
CA ILE A 374 23.48 -10.70 5.97
C ILE A 374 22.23 -9.99 6.50
N GLU A 375 21.12 -10.72 6.60
CA GLU A 375 19.90 -10.25 7.26
C GLU A 375 20.16 -10.15 8.77
N PRO A 376 19.68 -9.10 9.45
CA PRO A 376 20.00 -8.89 10.85
C PRO A 376 19.45 -10.03 11.72
N LYS A 377 20.37 -10.84 12.26
CA LYS A 377 20.14 -11.57 13.51
C LYS A 377 20.48 -10.60 14.64
N LYS A 378 19.68 -10.53 15.70
CA LYS A 378 20.05 -9.73 16.89
C LYS A 378 21.39 -10.27 17.43
N ILE A 379 22.49 -9.56 17.19
CA ILE A 379 23.82 -9.92 17.71
C ILE A 379 24.11 -8.98 18.89
N GLY A 380 24.08 -9.51 20.11
CA GLY A 380 24.47 -8.75 21.31
C GLY A 380 23.60 -7.53 21.68
N GLY A 381 22.41 -7.36 21.09
CA GLY A 381 21.52 -6.24 21.39
C GLY A 381 21.80 -4.94 20.62
N VAL A 382 22.75 -4.95 19.67
CA VAL A 382 23.01 -3.82 18.76
C VAL A 382 22.46 -4.14 17.37
N ASP A 383 21.60 -3.27 16.85
CA ASP A 383 21.03 -3.41 15.52
C ASP A 383 22.06 -3.14 14.40
N ASP A 384 22.08 -4.06 13.42
CA ASP A 384 22.37 -3.91 11.99
C ASP A 384 23.51 -2.91 11.60
N LEU A 385 24.70 -3.48 11.35
CA LEU A 385 25.89 -2.79 10.84
C LEU A 385 25.58 -2.06 9.53
N SER A 386 25.99 -0.78 9.41
CA SER A 386 25.76 0.04 8.20
C SER A 386 26.25 -0.62 6.91
N LYS A 387 27.30 -1.44 6.99
CA LYS A 387 27.86 -2.19 5.85
C LYS A 387 26.92 -3.27 5.32
N PHE A 388 26.23 -4.03 6.17
CA PHE A 388 25.30 -5.06 5.72
C PHE A 388 24.02 -4.47 5.12
N LYS A 389 23.51 -3.37 5.68
CA LYS A 389 22.43 -2.56 5.07
C LYS A 389 22.77 -2.16 3.64
N GLN A 390 23.96 -1.60 3.45
CA GLN A 390 24.44 -1.20 2.13
C GLN A 390 24.58 -2.40 1.17
N ASN A 391 25.20 -3.48 1.62
CA ASN A 391 25.38 -4.69 0.81
C ASN A 391 24.05 -5.34 0.37
N ARG A 392 23.04 -5.37 1.26
CA ARG A 392 21.68 -5.84 0.91
C ARG A 392 21.05 -4.90 -0.12
N SER A 393 21.15 -3.60 0.09
CA SER A 393 20.65 -2.58 -0.85
C SER A 393 21.28 -2.71 -2.24
N GLU A 394 22.59 -2.94 -2.33
CA GLU A 394 23.29 -3.17 -3.60
C GLU A 394 22.81 -4.46 -4.30
N GLU A 395 22.53 -5.52 -3.54
CA GLU A 395 22.00 -6.76 -4.08
C GLU A 395 20.57 -6.59 -4.62
N TYR A 396 19.69 -5.92 -3.85
CA TYR A 396 18.36 -5.54 -4.31
C TYR A 396 18.42 -4.72 -5.61
N GLN A 397 19.27 -3.69 -5.66
CA GLN A 397 19.43 -2.85 -6.84
C GLN A 397 19.88 -3.64 -8.08
N ARG A 398 20.85 -4.55 -7.93
CA ARG A 398 21.32 -5.43 -9.03
C ARG A 398 20.19 -6.31 -9.55
N THR A 399 19.46 -6.98 -8.65
CA THR A 399 18.36 -7.86 -9.03
C THR A 399 17.20 -7.08 -9.66
N LEU A 400 16.86 -5.91 -9.13
CA LEU A 400 15.80 -5.05 -9.66
C LEU A 400 16.15 -4.53 -11.06
N HIS A 401 17.41 -4.20 -11.31
CA HIS A 401 17.90 -3.85 -12.65
C HIS A 401 17.71 -4.98 -13.64
N ALA A 402 18.10 -6.20 -13.28
CA ALA A 402 17.92 -7.37 -14.13
C ALA A 402 16.44 -7.64 -14.44
N LEU A 403 15.54 -7.50 -13.48
CA LEU A 403 14.09 -7.63 -13.71
C LEU A 403 13.54 -6.53 -14.63
N THR A 404 14.01 -5.29 -14.45
CA THR A 404 13.61 -4.15 -15.30
C THR A 404 13.99 -4.38 -16.76
N GLU A 405 15.12 -5.03 -17.02
CA GLU A 405 15.53 -5.35 -18.39
C GLU A 405 14.61 -6.36 -19.08
N VAL A 406 14.04 -7.30 -18.31
CA VAL A 406 13.00 -8.22 -18.80
C VAL A 406 11.67 -7.50 -19.00
N GLU A 407 11.31 -6.62 -18.07
CA GLU A 407 10.12 -5.78 -18.18
C GLU A 407 10.16 -4.93 -19.46
N ASN A 408 11.31 -4.36 -19.80
CA ASN A 408 11.53 -3.60 -21.04
C ASN A 408 11.28 -4.44 -22.30
N VAL A 409 11.69 -5.71 -22.31
CA VAL A 409 11.42 -6.63 -23.42
C VAL A 409 9.91 -6.86 -23.57
N TYR A 410 9.21 -7.18 -22.49
CA TYR A 410 7.75 -7.39 -22.55
C TYR A 410 6.98 -6.11 -22.88
N ASN A 411 7.47 -4.96 -22.45
CA ASN A 411 6.88 -3.66 -22.79
C ASN A 411 6.99 -3.39 -24.29
N SER A 412 8.14 -3.69 -24.90
CA SER A 412 8.33 -3.60 -26.35
C SER A 412 7.42 -4.54 -27.12
N LEU A 413 7.24 -5.79 -26.66
CA LEU A 413 6.32 -6.74 -27.28
C LEU A 413 4.85 -6.31 -27.19
N ALA A 414 4.43 -5.79 -26.02
CA ALA A 414 3.08 -5.28 -25.83
C ALA A 414 2.80 -4.05 -26.73
N ASN A 415 3.81 -3.21 -26.97
CA ASN A 415 3.71 -2.08 -27.89
C ASN A 415 3.70 -2.52 -29.36
N ASP A 416 4.56 -3.48 -29.74
CA ASP A 416 4.63 -4.02 -31.11
C ASP A 416 3.29 -4.61 -31.56
N ALA A 417 2.66 -5.42 -30.70
CA ALA A 417 1.37 -6.06 -31.00
C ALA A 417 0.25 -5.06 -31.36
N ARG A 418 0.38 -3.78 -30.98
CA ARG A 418 -0.57 -2.72 -31.36
C ARG A 418 -0.27 -2.12 -32.73
N GLN A 419 1.01 -2.00 -33.05
CA GLN A 419 1.51 -1.28 -34.23
C GLN A 419 1.60 -2.18 -35.46
N HIS A 420 1.87 -3.47 -35.24
CA HIS A 420 2.06 -4.48 -36.25
C HIS A 420 1.22 -5.71 -35.87
N GLY A 421 0.25 -6.08 -36.71
CA GLY A 421 -0.56 -7.30 -36.65
C GLY A 421 0.04 -8.42 -37.49
N VAL A 422 -0.53 -9.63 -37.50
CA VAL A 422 0.11 -10.83 -38.09
C VAL A 422 0.50 -10.62 -39.56
N THR A 423 -0.32 -9.91 -40.33
CA THR A 423 -0.03 -9.54 -41.72
C THR A 423 0.78 -8.24 -41.87
N GLY A 424 0.99 -7.50 -40.79
CA GLY A 424 1.58 -6.16 -40.79
C GLY A 424 0.56 -5.01 -40.72
N ALA A 425 -0.75 -5.32 -40.69
CA ALA A 425 -1.81 -4.35 -40.43
C ALA A 425 -1.77 -3.85 -38.98
N SER A 426 -2.01 -2.57 -38.70
CA SER A 426 -2.13 -2.11 -37.30
C SER A 426 -3.50 -2.48 -36.72
N LEU A 427 -3.62 -2.54 -35.39
CA LEU A 427 -4.92 -2.79 -34.75
C LEU A 427 -5.96 -1.70 -35.11
N GLU A 428 -5.51 -0.45 -35.28
CA GLU A 428 -6.34 0.67 -35.73
C GLU A 428 -6.86 0.46 -37.16
N GLU A 429 -5.99 0.03 -38.07
CA GLU A 429 -6.36 -0.27 -39.45
C GLU A 429 -7.39 -1.41 -39.50
N LEU A 430 -7.12 -2.51 -38.78
CA LEU A 430 -8.02 -3.66 -38.69
C LEU A 430 -9.37 -3.28 -38.08
N THR A 431 -9.37 -2.42 -37.05
CA THR A 431 -10.60 -1.87 -36.46
C THR A 431 -11.40 -1.07 -37.48
N SER A 432 -10.74 -0.22 -38.27
CA SER A 432 -11.38 0.58 -39.33
C SER A 432 -12.02 -0.30 -40.40
N LEU A 433 -11.27 -1.27 -40.93
CA LEU A 433 -11.76 -2.22 -41.95
C LEU A 433 -12.88 -3.13 -41.42
N THR A 434 -12.78 -3.54 -40.15
CA THR A 434 -13.83 -4.27 -39.46
C THR A 434 -15.11 -3.43 -39.37
N ASN A 435 -14.98 -2.13 -39.09
CA ASN A 435 -16.10 -1.19 -39.05
C ASN A 435 -16.70 -0.90 -40.42
N SER A 436 -15.93 -1.03 -41.50
CA SER A 436 -16.44 -1.00 -42.87
C SER A 436 -17.03 -2.33 -43.36
N GLY A 437 -17.14 -3.35 -42.50
CA GLY A 437 -17.81 -4.62 -42.81
C GLY A 437 -16.91 -5.77 -43.27
N SER A 438 -15.58 -5.64 -43.17
CA SER A 438 -14.66 -6.72 -43.56
C SER A 438 -14.55 -7.80 -42.48
N ARG A 439 -15.09 -9.00 -42.75
CA ARG A 439 -14.96 -10.17 -41.87
C ARG A 439 -13.52 -10.68 -41.77
N VAL A 440 -12.77 -10.66 -42.87
CA VAL A 440 -11.36 -11.07 -42.87
C VAL A 440 -10.54 -10.16 -41.96
N ALA A 441 -10.78 -8.85 -41.99
CA ALA A 441 -10.11 -7.91 -41.09
C ALA A 441 -10.51 -8.13 -39.62
N TYR A 442 -11.74 -8.56 -39.36
CA TYR A 442 -12.20 -8.90 -38.02
C TYR A 442 -11.49 -10.14 -37.48
N ASP A 443 -11.37 -11.20 -38.29
CA ASP A 443 -10.68 -12.43 -37.88
C ASP A 443 -9.21 -12.13 -37.54
N GLU A 444 -8.53 -11.33 -38.37
CA GLU A 444 -7.17 -10.86 -38.07
C GLU A 444 -7.13 -9.94 -36.83
N MET A 445 -8.13 -9.06 -36.65
CA MET A 445 -8.23 -8.22 -35.45
C MET A 445 -8.31 -9.05 -34.17
N MET A 446 -9.00 -10.19 -34.20
CA MET A 446 -9.08 -11.11 -33.05
C MET A 446 -7.72 -11.76 -32.79
N GLU A 447 -7.03 -12.25 -33.82
CA GLU A 447 -5.68 -12.83 -33.67
C GLU A 447 -4.69 -11.83 -33.07
N VAL A 448 -4.68 -10.60 -33.58
CA VAL A 448 -3.82 -9.51 -33.06
C VAL A 448 -4.21 -9.11 -31.64
N SER A 449 -5.50 -9.11 -31.32
CA SER A 449 -5.97 -8.82 -29.96
C SER A 449 -5.56 -9.91 -28.96
N ASP A 450 -5.56 -11.18 -29.37
CA ASP A 450 -5.08 -12.31 -28.55
C ASP A 450 -3.57 -12.21 -28.30
N MET A 451 -2.79 -11.91 -29.34
CA MET A 451 -1.36 -11.62 -29.20
C MET A 451 -1.09 -10.47 -28.22
N ALA A 452 -1.85 -9.37 -28.33
CA ALA A 452 -1.71 -8.21 -27.46
C ALA A 452 -2.13 -8.52 -26.01
N TYR A 453 -3.17 -9.35 -25.83
CA TYR A 453 -3.59 -9.87 -24.53
C TYR A 453 -2.45 -10.69 -23.88
N GLU A 454 -1.89 -11.66 -24.59
CA GLU A 454 -0.80 -12.52 -24.11
C GLU A 454 0.46 -11.72 -23.75
N ALA A 455 0.83 -10.74 -24.59
CA ALA A 455 1.93 -9.83 -24.29
C ALA A 455 1.68 -8.98 -23.02
N ASN A 456 0.47 -8.46 -22.84
CA ASN A 456 0.12 -7.71 -21.62
C ASN A 456 0.02 -8.61 -20.38
N LYS A 457 -0.35 -9.89 -20.53
CA LYS A 457 -0.32 -10.88 -19.44
C LYS A 457 1.11 -11.09 -18.94
N ALA A 458 2.07 -11.31 -19.85
CA ALA A 458 3.48 -11.46 -19.49
C ALA A 458 4.07 -10.15 -18.90
N LEU A 459 3.74 -9.00 -19.49
CA LEU A 459 4.14 -7.70 -18.98
C LEU A 459 3.62 -7.43 -17.56
N LEU A 460 2.38 -7.83 -17.26
CA LEU A 460 1.81 -7.66 -15.93
C LEU A 460 2.59 -8.46 -14.89
N ALA A 461 2.89 -9.73 -15.19
CA ALA A 461 3.68 -10.58 -14.29
C ALA A 461 5.08 -9.98 -14.04
N SER A 462 5.73 -9.47 -15.09
CA SER A 462 7.03 -8.80 -14.96
C SER A 462 6.97 -7.53 -14.11
N LYS A 463 5.97 -6.66 -14.33
CA LYS A 463 5.76 -5.45 -13.51
C LYS A 463 5.46 -5.78 -12.05
N GLN A 464 4.70 -6.84 -11.79
CA GLN A 464 4.42 -7.31 -10.44
C GLN A 464 5.69 -7.82 -9.75
N ALA A 465 6.56 -8.54 -10.45
CA ALA A 465 7.86 -8.97 -9.91
C ALA A 465 8.75 -7.77 -9.54
N VAL A 466 8.84 -6.76 -10.42
CA VAL A 466 9.56 -5.50 -10.14
C VAL A 466 8.98 -4.80 -8.91
N SER A 467 7.66 -4.63 -8.84
CA SER A 467 7.00 -3.98 -7.69
C SER A 467 7.22 -4.76 -6.38
N SER A 468 7.17 -6.09 -6.44
CA SER A 468 7.33 -6.93 -5.25
C SER A 468 8.74 -6.85 -4.70
N LEU A 469 9.76 -6.89 -5.56
CA LEU A 469 11.16 -6.73 -5.14
C LEU A 469 11.46 -5.30 -4.67
N PHE A 470 10.86 -4.30 -5.31
CA PHE A 470 10.93 -2.91 -4.85
C PHE A 470 10.36 -2.76 -3.44
N ASP A 471 9.18 -3.32 -3.16
CA ASP A 471 8.59 -3.24 -1.82
C ASP A 471 9.43 -3.99 -0.77
N GLN A 472 10.06 -5.11 -1.13
CA GLN A 472 11.03 -5.78 -0.25
C GLN A 472 12.23 -4.87 0.06
N TRP A 473 12.85 -4.29 -0.96
CA TRP A 473 13.99 -3.39 -0.79
C TRP A 473 13.62 -2.14 0.03
N LYS A 474 12.46 -1.55 -0.25
CA LYS A 474 11.97 -0.36 0.44
C LYS A 474 11.71 -0.61 1.92
N ASN A 475 11.29 -1.82 2.29
CA ASN A 475 10.96 -2.22 3.65
C ASN A 475 12.11 -2.92 4.39
N ASP A 476 13.25 -3.19 3.74
CA ASP A 476 14.42 -3.84 4.37
C ASP A 476 15.06 -2.95 5.45
N SER A 477 15.31 -1.67 5.14
CA SER A 477 15.98 -0.74 6.05
C SER A 477 15.71 0.73 5.68
N PRO A 478 15.87 1.70 6.61
CA PRO A 478 15.73 3.12 6.28
C PRO A 478 16.67 3.59 5.15
N PHE A 479 17.89 3.03 5.10
CA PHE A 479 18.84 3.26 4.01
C PHE A 479 18.31 2.70 2.68
N GLY A 480 17.88 1.43 2.67
CA GLY A 480 17.29 0.79 1.50
C GLY A 480 16.05 1.50 0.99
N SER A 481 15.22 2.02 1.89
CA SER A 481 14.01 2.79 1.57
C SER A 481 14.30 4.00 0.68
N LYS A 482 15.28 4.83 1.05
CA LYS A 482 15.67 6.00 0.26
C LYS A 482 16.24 5.59 -1.10
N ALA A 483 17.16 4.63 -1.11
CA ALA A 483 17.81 4.17 -2.34
C ALA A 483 16.82 3.52 -3.33
N ALA A 484 15.87 2.72 -2.84
CA ALA A 484 14.84 2.11 -3.65
C ALA A 484 13.95 3.16 -4.34
N VAL A 485 13.49 4.17 -3.58
CA VAL A 485 12.63 5.23 -4.11
C VAL A 485 13.35 6.07 -5.17
N GLU A 486 14.62 6.40 -4.95
CA GLU A 486 15.47 7.12 -5.91
C GLU A 486 15.65 6.29 -7.20
N TYR A 487 15.97 5.01 -7.06
CA TYR A 487 16.14 4.09 -8.18
C TYR A 487 14.92 4.02 -9.12
N ILE A 488 13.71 3.96 -8.54
CA ILE A 488 12.44 3.94 -9.29
C ILE A 488 12.19 5.29 -9.97
N LYS A 489 12.43 6.41 -9.28
CA LYS A 489 12.22 7.77 -9.83
C LYS A 489 13.12 8.07 -11.03
N GLU A 490 14.34 7.54 -11.06
CA GLU A 490 15.24 7.70 -12.20
C GLU A 490 14.80 6.95 -13.46
N ARG A 491 14.00 5.87 -13.31
CA ARG A 491 13.69 4.94 -14.40
C ARG A 491 12.28 5.07 -14.92
N TYR A 492 11.35 5.48 -14.07
CA TYR A 492 9.94 5.48 -14.42
C TYR A 492 9.33 6.84 -14.19
N ASP A 493 8.60 7.27 -15.20
CA ASP A 493 7.76 8.44 -15.06
C ASP A 493 6.61 8.18 -14.08
N ASP A 494 5.84 7.13 -14.35
CA ASP A 494 4.66 6.81 -13.57
C ASP A 494 5.01 5.95 -12.34
N PRO A 495 4.32 6.14 -11.20
CA PRO A 495 4.45 5.26 -10.04
C PRO A 495 4.21 3.79 -10.42
N LEU A 496 4.89 2.84 -9.76
CA LEU A 496 4.77 1.41 -10.08
C LEU A 496 3.30 0.92 -10.04
N ALA A 497 2.52 1.38 -9.07
CA ALA A 497 1.08 1.09 -8.98
C ALA A 497 0.29 1.59 -10.20
N ALA A 498 0.60 2.78 -10.72
CA ALA A 498 -0.02 3.33 -11.93
C ALA A 498 0.38 2.53 -13.20
N ARG A 499 1.61 2.01 -13.24
CA ARG A 499 2.11 1.16 -14.33
C ARG A 499 1.44 -0.21 -14.35
N ILE A 500 1.22 -0.81 -13.17
CA ILE A 500 0.52 -2.10 -13.01
C ILE A 500 -0.95 -1.94 -13.42
N ILE A 501 -1.65 -0.95 -12.88
CA ILE A 501 -3.08 -0.77 -13.19
C ILE A 501 -3.28 -0.55 -14.69
N THR A 502 -2.42 0.23 -15.34
CA THR A 502 -2.49 0.47 -16.79
C THR A 502 -2.41 -0.86 -17.58
N THR A 503 -1.51 -1.77 -17.18
CA THR A 503 -1.40 -3.09 -17.84
C THR A 503 -2.60 -3.99 -17.53
N LYS A 504 -3.15 -3.98 -16.31
CA LYS A 504 -4.40 -4.69 -16.00
C LYS A 504 -5.56 -4.21 -16.90
N LEU A 505 -5.68 -2.89 -17.08
CA LEU A 505 -6.73 -2.26 -17.88
C LEU A 505 -6.59 -2.57 -19.38
N ASN A 506 -5.35 -2.57 -19.91
CA ASN A 506 -5.08 -3.04 -21.27
C ASN A 506 -5.51 -4.49 -21.48
N ARG A 507 -5.12 -5.37 -20.55
CA ARG A 507 -5.45 -6.79 -20.59
C ARG A 507 -6.96 -7.00 -20.63
N MET A 508 -7.72 -6.29 -19.78
CA MET A 508 -9.18 -6.30 -19.79
C MET A 508 -9.76 -5.79 -21.12
N SER A 509 -9.19 -4.72 -21.68
CA SER A 509 -9.67 -4.14 -22.95
C SER A 509 -9.54 -5.10 -24.13
N TYR A 510 -8.43 -5.86 -24.22
CA TYR A 510 -8.27 -6.89 -25.25
C TYR A 510 -9.22 -8.07 -25.03
N LEU A 511 -9.37 -8.54 -23.78
CA LEU A 511 -10.35 -9.58 -23.45
C LEU A 511 -11.77 -9.17 -23.86
N LYS A 512 -12.16 -7.92 -23.60
CA LYS A 512 -13.47 -7.41 -24.00
C LYS A 512 -13.73 -7.52 -25.52
N LEU A 513 -12.71 -7.31 -26.34
CA LEU A 513 -12.82 -7.50 -27.80
C LEU A 513 -12.94 -8.98 -28.17
N LEU A 514 -12.16 -9.83 -27.50
CA LEU A 514 -12.06 -11.27 -27.79
C LEU A 514 -13.32 -12.06 -27.40
N ILE A 515 -14.09 -11.60 -26.40
CA ILE A 515 -15.24 -12.36 -25.91
C ILE A 515 -16.44 -12.42 -26.86
N THR A 516 -16.59 -11.53 -27.83
CA THR A 516 -17.77 -11.50 -28.73
C THR A 516 -17.43 -11.94 -30.14
N THR A 517 -18.30 -12.72 -30.79
CA THR A 517 -18.15 -13.16 -32.19
C THR A 517 -18.52 -12.05 -33.19
N TRP A 518 -18.26 -12.29 -34.49
CA TRP A 518 -18.64 -11.36 -35.56
C TRP A 518 -20.15 -11.06 -35.54
N ASP A 519 -20.97 -12.08 -35.32
CA ASP A 519 -22.43 -11.99 -35.37
C ASP A 519 -23.02 -11.16 -34.21
N ALA A 520 -22.26 -10.96 -33.13
CA ALA A 520 -22.67 -10.08 -32.04
C ALA A 520 -22.87 -8.63 -32.52
N ARG A 521 -22.17 -8.21 -33.59
CA ARG A 521 -22.26 -6.84 -34.14
C ARG A 521 -23.63 -6.55 -34.75
N SER A 522 -24.21 -7.51 -35.46
CA SER A 522 -25.55 -7.37 -36.06
C SER A 522 -26.63 -7.61 -35.02
N ALA A 523 -26.47 -8.59 -34.13
CA ALA A 523 -27.39 -8.86 -33.03
C ALA A 523 -27.52 -7.68 -32.05
N GLY A 524 -26.40 -6.99 -31.76
CA GLY A 524 -26.38 -5.79 -30.93
C GLY A 524 -27.14 -4.59 -31.52
N ALA A 525 -27.54 -4.63 -32.79
CA ALA A 525 -28.46 -3.63 -33.33
C ALA A 525 -29.90 -3.83 -32.81
N ALA A 526 -30.29 -5.09 -32.53
CA ALA A 526 -31.63 -5.47 -32.10
C ALA A 526 -31.78 -5.52 -30.58
N ASP A 527 -30.73 -5.89 -29.84
CA ASP A 527 -30.75 -5.95 -28.37
C ASP A 527 -30.07 -4.73 -27.73
N PRO A 528 -30.79 -3.88 -26.96
CA PRO A 528 -30.23 -2.69 -26.31
C PRO A 528 -29.15 -2.96 -25.27
N GLN A 529 -29.20 -4.08 -24.53
CA GLN A 529 -28.20 -4.44 -23.53
C GLN A 529 -26.92 -4.94 -24.21
N LEU A 530 -27.04 -5.80 -25.22
CA LEU A 530 -25.89 -6.18 -26.04
C LEU A 530 -25.27 -4.95 -26.72
N LYS A 531 -26.10 -4.02 -27.22
CA LYS A 531 -25.63 -2.74 -27.77
C LYS A 531 -24.83 -1.93 -26.75
N ARG A 532 -25.34 -1.83 -25.51
CA ARG A 532 -24.68 -1.14 -24.41
C ARG A 532 -23.33 -1.79 -24.08
N PHE A 533 -23.32 -3.11 -23.92
CA PHE A 533 -22.11 -3.90 -23.69
C PHE A 533 -21.05 -3.68 -24.78
N LEU A 534 -21.45 -3.78 -26.06
CA LEU A 534 -20.53 -3.60 -27.19
C LEU A 534 -19.98 -2.17 -27.28
N LYS A 535 -20.79 -1.16 -26.93
CA LYS A 535 -20.38 0.26 -26.99
C LYS A 535 -19.55 0.71 -25.80
N GLU A 536 -19.87 0.27 -24.59
CA GLU A 536 -19.21 0.71 -23.36
C GLU A 536 -17.79 0.14 -23.31
N ASN A 537 -16.76 0.98 -23.43
CA ASN A 537 -15.36 0.52 -23.49
C ASN A 537 -14.56 0.86 -22.23
N LEU A 538 -15.21 1.47 -21.22
CA LEU A 538 -14.64 1.82 -19.92
C LEU A 538 -13.42 2.75 -19.98
N ARG A 539 -13.10 3.35 -21.14
CA ARG A 539 -11.86 4.12 -21.32
C ARG A 539 -11.80 5.34 -20.40
N THR A 540 -12.93 5.99 -20.12
CA THR A 540 -13.02 7.15 -19.24
C THR A 540 -12.75 6.77 -17.78
N GLU A 541 -13.32 5.65 -17.33
CA GLU A 541 -13.16 5.11 -15.97
C GLU A 541 -11.73 4.59 -15.77
N ILE A 542 -11.17 3.93 -16.79
CA ILE A 542 -9.77 3.50 -16.86
C ILE A 542 -8.83 4.68 -16.66
N ALA A 543 -9.05 5.78 -17.39
CA ALA A 543 -8.22 6.98 -17.29
C ALA A 543 -8.33 7.61 -15.90
N ALA A 544 -9.54 7.71 -15.34
CA ALA A 544 -9.76 8.20 -13.98
C ALA A 544 -9.08 7.31 -12.94
N PHE A 545 -9.14 5.99 -13.09
CA PHE A 545 -8.55 5.04 -12.15
C PHE A 545 -7.01 5.09 -12.14
N LYS A 546 -6.41 5.29 -13.33
CA LYS A 546 -4.97 5.58 -13.44
C LYS A 546 -4.62 6.91 -12.76
N ASN A 547 -5.38 7.97 -13.02
CA ASN A 547 -5.12 9.30 -12.45
C ASN A 547 -5.08 9.30 -10.92
N LEU A 548 -5.99 8.57 -10.26
CA LEU A 548 -6.01 8.41 -8.79
C LEU A 548 -4.74 7.76 -8.24
N ARG A 549 -4.10 6.86 -9.00
CA ARG A 549 -2.82 6.20 -8.62
C ARG A 549 -1.60 7.02 -9.01
N GLN A 550 -1.69 7.81 -10.07
CA GLN A 550 -0.57 8.58 -10.62
C GLN A 550 -0.33 9.88 -9.83
N PHE A 551 -1.41 10.57 -9.44
CA PHE A 551 -1.34 11.90 -8.85
C PHE A 551 -1.86 11.95 -7.41
N ASN A 552 -1.22 12.79 -6.60
CA ASN A 552 -1.71 13.24 -5.31
C ASN A 552 -2.47 14.58 -5.45
N GLY A 553 -3.11 15.03 -4.37
CA GLY A 553 -3.81 16.33 -4.32
C GLY A 553 -5.30 16.28 -4.69
N TYR A 554 -5.86 15.09 -4.96
CA TYR A 554 -7.31 14.90 -4.93
C TYR A 554 -7.80 14.89 -3.49
N THR A 555 -8.89 15.61 -3.23
CA THR A 555 -9.56 15.55 -1.94
C THR A 555 -10.11 14.14 -1.70
N LEU A 556 -10.29 13.78 -0.44
CA LEU A 556 -10.86 12.48 -0.09
C LEU A 556 -12.25 12.25 -0.70
N SER A 557 -13.09 13.30 -0.74
CA SER A 557 -14.40 13.24 -1.38
C SER A 557 -14.32 13.01 -2.88
N GLU A 558 -13.39 13.68 -3.58
CA GLU A 558 -13.16 13.48 -5.02
C GLU A 558 -12.73 12.04 -5.32
N ARG A 559 -11.78 11.49 -4.55
CA ARG A 559 -11.30 10.11 -4.69
C ARG A 559 -12.44 9.12 -4.51
N ASN A 560 -13.20 9.23 -3.43
CA ASN A 560 -14.30 8.31 -3.10
C ASN A 560 -15.43 8.36 -4.14
N ALA A 561 -15.80 9.56 -4.62
CA ALA A 561 -16.84 9.72 -5.65
C ALA A 561 -16.41 9.14 -7.01
N THR A 562 -15.15 9.34 -7.39
CA THR A 562 -14.57 8.77 -8.62
C THR A 562 -14.52 7.25 -8.54
N LEU A 563 -14.03 6.67 -7.43
CA LEU A 563 -13.99 5.22 -7.22
C LEU A 563 -15.38 4.59 -7.25
N THR A 564 -16.38 5.25 -6.66
CA THR A 564 -17.78 4.80 -6.71
C THR A 564 -18.29 4.70 -8.15
N THR A 565 -17.96 5.69 -8.99
CA THR A 565 -18.30 5.69 -10.43
C THR A 565 -17.63 4.53 -11.16
N ILE A 566 -16.32 4.34 -10.94
CA ILE A 566 -15.53 3.26 -11.54
C ILE A 566 -16.10 1.88 -11.18
N ILE A 567 -16.37 1.64 -9.89
CA ILE A 567 -16.92 0.36 -9.40
C ILE A 567 -18.29 0.10 -10.03
N THR A 568 -19.16 1.12 -10.07
CA THR A 568 -20.50 0.99 -10.65
C THR A 568 -20.43 0.60 -12.12
N LYS A 569 -19.57 1.26 -12.90
CA LYS A 569 -19.39 0.96 -14.32
C LYS A 569 -18.77 -0.41 -14.58
N PHE A 570 -17.78 -0.82 -13.79
CA PHE A 570 -17.19 -2.15 -13.92
C PHE A 570 -18.22 -3.25 -13.59
N LYS A 571 -19.00 -3.09 -12.51
CA LYS A 571 -20.09 -4.02 -12.17
C LYS A 571 -21.17 -4.06 -13.26
N GLN A 572 -21.52 -2.92 -13.86
CA GLN A 572 -22.47 -2.88 -14.98
C GLN A 572 -21.98 -3.68 -16.19
N VAL A 573 -20.73 -3.45 -16.63
CA VAL A 573 -20.16 -4.17 -17.78
C VAL A 573 -20.03 -5.67 -17.50
N LEU A 574 -19.70 -6.06 -16.25
CA LEU A 574 -19.66 -7.45 -15.84
C LEU A 574 -21.05 -8.11 -15.93
N SER A 575 -22.07 -7.45 -15.37
CA SER A 575 -23.47 -7.90 -15.42
C SER A 575 -23.94 -8.07 -16.86
N ASP A 576 -23.70 -7.07 -17.71
CA ASP A 576 -24.04 -7.10 -19.13
C ASP A 576 -23.38 -8.28 -19.85
N SER A 577 -22.09 -8.50 -19.61
CA SER A 577 -21.35 -9.59 -20.24
C SER A 577 -21.89 -10.96 -19.83
N LEU A 578 -22.13 -11.18 -18.54
CA LEU A 578 -22.63 -12.46 -18.02
C LEU A 578 -24.06 -12.76 -18.51
N LEU A 579 -24.92 -11.74 -18.50
CA LEU A 579 -26.30 -11.88 -18.96
C LEU A 579 -26.35 -12.19 -20.45
N MET A 580 -25.64 -11.42 -21.27
CA MET A 580 -25.66 -11.60 -22.73
C MET A 580 -25.04 -12.93 -23.15
N GLN A 581 -24.03 -13.41 -22.43
CA GLN A 581 -23.50 -14.75 -22.66
C GLN A 581 -24.55 -15.84 -22.34
N GLU A 582 -25.31 -15.67 -21.26
CA GLU A 582 -26.33 -16.63 -20.84
C GLU A 582 -27.52 -16.68 -21.80
N GLU A 583 -27.99 -15.52 -22.31
CA GLU A 583 -29.09 -15.44 -23.27
C GLU A 583 -28.67 -15.79 -24.70
N HIS A 584 -27.44 -15.46 -25.07
CA HIS A 584 -26.93 -15.58 -26.43
C HIS A 584 -25.55 -16.25 -26.49
N PRO A 585 -25.40 -17.50 -26.03
CA PRO A 585 -24.09 -18.14 -25.91
C PRO A 585 -23.33 -18.23 -27.25
N ALA A 586 -24.04 -18.36 -28.38
CA ALA A 586 -23.42 -18.38 -29.71
C ALA A 586 -22.77 -17.05 -30.14
N LEU A 587 -23.11 -15.94 -29.47
CA LEU A 587 -22.50 -14.63 -29.71
C LEU A 587 -21.21 -14.40 -28.91
N PHE A 588 -20.86 -15.34 -28.02
CA PHE A 588 -19.73 -15.22 -27.10
C PHE A 588 -18.73 -16.38 -27.25
N ARG A 589 -17.45 -16.09 -27.01
CA ARG A 589 -16.35 -17.06 -26.97
C ARG A 589 -16.06 -17.46 -25.52
N THR A 590 -16.43 -18.68 -25.16
CA THR A 590 -16.38 -19.18 -23.78
C THR A 590 -14.96 -19.14 -23.19
N GLU A 591 -13.93 -19.41 -23.99
CA GLU A 591 -12.53 -19.44 -23.56
C GLU A 591 -12.00 -18.08 -23.06
N TYR A 592 -12.56 -16.98 -23.58
CA TYR A 592 -12.20 -15.63 -23.16
C TYR A 592 -13.11 -15.09 -22.06
N GLN A 593 -14.34 -15.58 -21.97
CA GLN A 593 -15.32 -15.06 -21.02
C GLN A 593 -14.84 -15.21 -19.58
N GLN A 594 -14.34 -16.39 -19.21
CA GLN A 594 -13.86 -16.63 -17.86
C GLN A 594 -12.72 -15.66 -17.52
N ARG A 595 -11.75 -15.52 -18.43
CA ARG A 595 -10.60 -14.62 -18.27
C ARG A 595 -11.04 -13.15 -18.16
N PHE A 596 -12.04 -12.73 -18.93
CA PHE A 596 -12.63 -11.40 -18.86
C PHE A 596 -13.30 -11.16 -17.50
N THR A 597 -14.08 -12.12 -17.04
CA THR A 597 -14.77 -12.09 -15.74
C THR A 597 -13.76 -11.96 -14.59
N GLU A 598 -12.71 -12.79 -14.60
CA GLU A 598 -11.62 -12.74 -13.61
C GLU A 598 -10.90 -11.39 -13.64
N ALA A 599 -10.48 -10.93 -14.83
CA ALA A 599 -9.76 -9.68 -14.96
C ALA A 599 -10.59 -8.45 -14.52
N LEU A 600 -11.90 -8.44 -14.78
CA LEU A 600 -12.78 -7.36 -14.36
C LEU A 600 -13.09 -7.42 -12.87
N ASN A 601 -13.27 -8.61 -12.29
CA ASN A 601 -13.40 -8.78 -10.84
C ASN A 601 -12.15 -8.33 -10.08
N ASP A 602 -10.94 -8.64 -10.59
CA ASP A 602 -9.68 -8.14 -10.02
C ASP A 602 -9.66 -6.60 -9.95
N LEU A 603 -10.15 -5.93 -11.00
CA LEU A 603 -10.21 -4.47 -11.06
C LEU A 603 -11.28 -3.88 -10.13
N ILE A 604 -12.42 -4.55 -10.00
CA ILE A 604 -13.47 -4.20 -9.02
C ILE A 604 -12.91 -4.32 -7.61
N ALA A 605 -12.20 -5.41 -7.30
CA ALA A 605 -11.59 -5.62 -6.00
C ALA A 605 -10.52 -4.57 -5.68
N ASP A 606 -9.65 -4.23 -6.64
CA ASP A 606 -8.67 -3.14 -6.50
C ASP A 606 -9.35 -1.80 -6.16
N ALA A 607 -10.44 -1.47 -6.86
CA ALA A 607 -11.17 -0.21 -6.66
C ALA A 607 -11.93 -0.19 -5.32
N GLN A 608 -12.54 -1.31 -4.93
CA GLN A 608 -13.23 -1.47 -3.65
C GLN A 608 -12.26 -1.38 -2.46
N ALA A 609 -11.08 -1.98 -2.57
CA ALA A 609 -10.06 -1.91 -1.53
C ALA A 609 -9.59 -0.46 -1.29
N GLU A 610 -9.36 0.30 -2.36
CA GLU A 610 -8.96 1.71 -2.27
C GLU A 610 -10.10 2.59 -1.72
N LEU A 611 -11.34 2.34 -2.15
CA LEU A 611 -12.51 3.04 -1.62
C LEU A 611 -12.66 2.76 -0.11
N LEU A 612 -12.39 1.54 0.33
CA LEU A 612 -12.43 1.17 1.74
C LEU A 612 -11.36 1.91 2.55
N GLU A 613 -10.14 2.07 2.03
CA GLU A 613 -9.10 2.90 2.68
C GLU A 613 -9.55 4.35 2.82
N GLY A 614 -10.10 4.93 1.75
CA GLY A 614 -10.64 6.29 1.77
C GLY A 614 -11.77 6.47 2.79
N VAL A 615 -12.66 5.48 2.91
CA VAL A 615 -13.74 5.50 3.91
C VAL A 615 -13.18 5.40 5.34
N LYS A 616 -12.09 4.65 5.57
CA LYS A 616 -11.42 4.58 6.88
C LYS A 616 -10.75 5.90 7.25
N GLU A 617 -10.10 6.56 6.28
CA GLU A 617 -9.47 7.88 6.43
C GLU A 617 -10.51 8.95 6.80
N GLU A 618 -11.65 8.97 6.08
CA GLU A 618 -12.72 9.95 6.27
C GLU A 618 -13.34 9.88 7.67
N GLN A 619 -13.36 8.68 8.24
CA GLN A 619 -13.92 8.41 9.55
C GLN A 619 -12.88 8.49 10.67
N PHE A 620 -11.66 8.98 10.38
CA PHE A 620 -10.55 9.09 11.33
C PHE A 620 -10.19 7.77 12.04
N LEU A 621 -10.45 6.62 11.38
CA LEU A 621 -10.16 5.29 11.93
C LEU A 621 -8.71 4.87 11.73
N ILE A 622 -8.09 5.46 10.71
CA ILE A 622 -6.66 5.41 10.46
C ILE A 622 -6.17 6.85 10.39
N PRO A 623 -4.94 7.13 10.86
CA PRO A 623 -4.32 8.41 10.55
C PRO A 623 -4.26 8.56 9.02
N PRO A 624 -4.39 9.78 8.49
CA PRO A 624 -4.21 10.01 7.06
C PRO A 624 -2.87 9.41 6.65
N PRO A 625 -2.84 8.56 5.61
CA PRO A 625 -1.61 7.92 5.21
C PRO A 625 -0.57 9.00 4.88
N PRO A 626 0.71 8.79 5.23
CA PRO A 626 1.75 9.72 4.82
C PRO A 626 1.69 9.86 3.29
N PRO A 627 1.92 11.06 2.75
CA PRO A 627 1.90 11.27 1.31
C PRO A 627 2.81 10.23 0.65
N ARG A 628 2.27 9.51 -0.34
CA ARG A 628 3.04 8.52 -1.09
C ARG A 628 4.10 9.29 -1.87
N ASN A 629 5.35 9.28 -1.39
CA ASN A 629 6.49 9.99 -1.99
C ASN A 629 6.79 9.61 -3.46
N GLU A 630 6.14 8.56 -3.95
CA GLU A 630 6.19 8.04 -5.31
C GLU A 630 5.19 8.74 -6.25
N GLN A 631 4.08 9.30 -5.73
CA GLN A 631 3.04 9.96 -6.54
C GLN A 631 3.44 11.40 -6.89
N ARG A 632 3.02 11.85 -8.08
CA ARG A 632 3.27 13.22 -8.58
C ARG A 632 2.19 14.18 -8.09
N ALA A 633 2.48 15.47 -8.02
CA ALA A 633 1.45 16.48 -7.82
C ALA A 633 0.49 16.49 -9.03
N LYS A 634 -0.83 16.58 -8.79
CA LYS A 634 -1.80 16.72 -9.88
C LYS A 634 -1.54 18.01 -10.69
N PRO A 635 -1.58 17.97 -12.04
CA PRO A 635 -1.48 19.17 -12.86
C PRO A 635 -2.55 20.22 -12.50
N GLN A 636 -2.19 21.50 -12.57
CA GLN A 636 -3.10 22.60 -12.18
C GLN A 636 -4.37 22.70 -13.03
N ASN A 637 -4.37 22.17 -14.26
CA ASN A 637 -5.52 22.13 -15.15
C ASN A 637 -6.33 20.83 -15.03
N GLN A 638 -5.93 19.89 -14.20
CA GLN A 638 -6.70 18.67 -13.96
C GLN A 638 -7.91 18.97 -13.06
N ARG A 639 -9.08 18.45 -13.42
CA ARG A 639 -10.35 18.68 -12.73
C ARG A 639 -11.07 17.37 -12.50
N VAL A 640 -11.67 17.25 -11.31
CA VAL A 640 -12.71 16.25 -11.03
C VAL A 640 -14.05 16.91 -11.34
N PHE A 641 -14.89 16.24 -12.13
CA PHE A 641 -16.14 16.82 -12.62
C PHE A 641 -17.25 15.77 -12.65
N LYS A 642 -18.51 16.23 -12.64
CA LYS A 642 -19.69 15.37 -12.73
C LYS A 642 -20.35 15.50 -14.10
N THR A 643 -20.60 14.36 -14.73
CA THR A 643 -21.31 14.29 -16.02
C THR A 643 -22.80 14.58 -15.84
N GLU A 644 -23.52 14.71 -16.95
CA GLU A 644 -24.98 14.81 -17.00
C GLU A 644 -25.71 13.61 -16.39
N TYR A 645 -25.02 12.47 -16.30
CA TYR A 645 -25.51 11.24 -15.66
C TYR A 645 -25.06 11.11 -14.20
N LYS A 646 -24.49 12.18 -13.62
CA LYS A 646 -23.96 12.25 -12.24
C LYS A 646 -22.76 11.33 -11.99
N GLU A 647 -22.11 10.86 -13.04
CA GLU A 647 -20.87 10.09 -12.96
C GLU A 647 -19.72 11.04 -12.64
N THR A 648 -18.84 10.67 -11.72
CA THR A 648 -17.68 11.48 -11.35
C THR A 648 -16.44 10.98 -12.08
N LEU A 649 -15.86 11.85 -12.92
CA LEU A 649 -14.69 11.56 -13.76
C LEU A 649 -13.57 12.56 -13.50
N ILE A 650 -12.40 12.26 -14.05
CA ILE A 650 -11.20 13.10 -13.99
C ILE A 650 -10.77 13.43 -15.40
N GLY A 651 -10.56 14.72 -15.69
CA GLY A 651 -10.09 15.18 -17.00
C GLY A 651 -9.23 16.44 -16.90
N THR A 652 -8.74 16.87 -18.06
CA THR A 652 -7.88 18.04 -18.23
C THR A 652 -8.71 19.19 -18.81
N LEU A 653 -8.78 20.31 -18.08
CA LEU A 653 -9.42 21.53 -18.57
C LEU A 653 -8.62 22.10 -19.74
N ARG A 654 -9.29 22.28 -20.88
CA ARG A 654 -8.71 22.86 -22.09
C ARG A 654 -8.45 24.35 -21.87
N ALA A 655 -7.34 24.85 -22.42
CA ALA A 655 -7.06 26.28 -22.43
C ALA A 655 -8.17 27.04 -23.20
N PRO A 656 -8.62 28.21 -22.72
CA PRO A 656 -9.62 29.01 -23.43
C PRO A 656 -9.17 29.34 -24.86
N GLN A 657 -10.05 29.13 -25.85
CA GLN A 657 -9.81 29.45 -27.26
C GLN A 657 -10.80 30.51 -27.75
N ALA A 658 -10.34 31.44 -28.61
CA ALA A 658 -11.21 32.46 -29.19
C ALA A 658 -12.35 31.81 -29.99
N GLY A 659 -13.60 32.18 -29.68
CA GLY A 659 -14.79 31.60 -30.31
C GLY A 659 -15.34 30.33 -29.64
N GLN A 660 -14.72 29.82 -28.56
CA GLN A 660 -15.32 28.78 -27.71
C GLN A 660 -15.95 29.42 -26.46
N PRO A 661 -17.29 29.54 -26.39
CA PRO A 661 -17.98 30.23 -25.29
C PRO A 661 -18.12 29.39 -24.01
N ILE A 662 -17.80 28.09 -24.08
CA ILE A 662 -17.94 27.16 -22.95
C ILE A 662 -16.61 26.52 -22.59
N ASN A 663 -16.41 26.24 -21.31
CA ASN A 663 -15.27 25.46 -20.85
C ASN A 663 -15.39 24.01 -21.36
N ILE A 664 -14.27 23.41 -21.73
CA ILE A 664 -14.20 22.03 -22.19
C ILE A 664 -13.21 21.26 -21.33
N ILE A 665 -13.63 20.12 -20.80
CA ILE A 665 -12.75 19.15 -20.14
C ILE A 665 -12.54 17.95 -21.08
N ASP A 666 -11.28 17.61 -21.32
CA ASP A 666 -10.87 16.44 -22.08
C ASP A 666 -10.44 15.32 -21.13
N VAL A 667 -11.07 14.15 -21.25
CA VAL A 667 -10.51 12.92 -20.69
C VAL A 667 -9.55 12.37 -21.74
N LEU A 668 -8.29 12.20 -21.35
CA LEU A 668 -7.22 11.80 -22.26
C LEU A 668 -6.95 10.29 -22.18
N ASP A 669 -6.64 9.68 -23.31
CA ASP A 669 -6.11 8.33 -23.38
C ASP A 669 -4.76 8.28 -22.65
N PRO A 670 -4.58 7.40 -21.64
CA PRO A 670 -3.33 7.33 -20.90
C PRO A 670 -2.09 6.92 -21.69
N GLN A 671 -2.25 6.42 -22.92
CA GLN A 671 -1.17 5.93 -23.77
C GLN A 671 -0.88 6.87 -24.93
N SER A 672 -1.90 7.37 -25.61
CA SER A 672 -1.72 8.28 -26.76
C SER A 672 -1.72 9.76 -26.36
N GLY A 673 -2.22 10.09 -25.18
CA GLY A 673 -2.44 11.46 -24.74
C GLY A 673 -3.55 12.19 -25.51
N GLN A 674 -4.24 11.50 -26.43
CA GLN A 674 -5.32 12.09 -27.23
C GLN A 674 -6.64 12.07 -26.46
N PRO A 675 -7.55 13.04 -26.70
CA PRO A 675 -8.88 13.03 -26.08
C PRO A 675 -9.67 11.78 -26.48
N ILE A 676 -10.12 11.01 -25.48
CA ILE A 676 -11.07 9.89 -25.64
C ILE A 676 -12.52 10.33 -25.44
N ALA A 677 -12.74 11.40 -24.69
CA ALA A 677 -14.03 12.05 -24.53
C ALA A 677 -13.81 13.52 -24.17
N SER A 678 -14.64 14.41 -24.72
CA SER A 678 -14.67 15.83 -24.37
C SER A 678 -16.03 16.17 -23.79
N TYR A 679 -16.06 17.00 -22.76
CA TYR A 679 -17.27 17.42 -22.07
C TYR A 679 -17.33 18.95 -22.04
N GLY A 680 -18.47 19.50 -22.46
CA GLY A 680 -18.76 20.92 -22.43
C GLY A 680 -19.51 21.31 -21.16
N GLU A 681 -19.14 22.42 -20.56
CA GLU A 681 -19.86 22.99 -19.42
C GLU A 681 -21.24 23.50 -19.87
N HIS A 682 -22.30 23.01 -19.22
CA HIS A 682 -23.65 23.52 -19.43
C HIS A 682 -24.17 24.22 -18.17
N PRO A 683 -24.70 25.45 -18.28
CA PRO A 683 -25.34 26.14 -17.15
C PRO A 683 -26.55 25.36 -16.61
N GLY A 684 -26.70 25.29 -15.28
CA GLY A 684 -27.83 24.67 -14.58
C GLY A 684 -27.55 23.26 -14.01
N GLU A 685 -28.61 22.50 -13.70
CA GLU A 685 -28.50 21.16 -13.08
C GLU A 685 -27.95 20.05 -14.00
N ARG A 686 -27.75 20.34 -15.30
CA ARG A 686 -27.29 19.34 -16.29
C ARG A 686 -25.81 18.95 -16.16
N GLY A 687 -24.99 19.71 -15.44
CA GLY A 687 -23.57 19.39 -15.27
C GLY A 687 -22.76 19.45 -16.58
N TRP A 688 -21.72 18.62 -16.68
CA TRP A 688 -20.85 18.55 -17.85
C TRP A 688 -21.41 17.56 -18.87
N VAL A 689 -21.72 18.01 -20.09
CA VAL A 689 -22.37 17.18 -21.12
C VAL A 689 -21.33 16.67 -22.12
N LYS A 690 -21.38 15.39 -22.45
CA LYS A 690 -20.48 14.80 -23.45
C LYS A 690 -20.69 15.43 -24.83
N ILE A 691 -19.63 15.96 -25.42
CA ILE A 691 -19.63 16.50 -26.78
C ILE A 691 -19.60 15.31 -27.76
N VAL A 692 -20.70 15.11 -28.48
CA VAL A 692 -20.79 14.14 -29.57
C VAL A 692 -20.66 14.92 -30.89
N GLN A 693 -19.68 14.60 -31.72
CA GLN A 693 -19.61 15.16 -33.08
C GLN A 693 -20.82 14.65 -33.87
N GLY A 694 -21.77 15.55 -34.14
CA GLY A 694 -23.02 15.20 -34.81
C GLY A 694 -22.80 14.89 -36.29
N GLN A 695 -23.26 13.72 -36.74
CA GLN A 695 -23.72 13.58 -38.12
C GLN A 695 -24.90 14.54 -38.33
N PRO A 696 -25.03 15.17 -39.52
CA PRO A 696 -26.15 16.04 -39.81
C PRO A 696 -27.45 15.27 -39.57
N VAL A 697 -28.28 15.79 -38.65
CA VAL A 697 -29.63 15.30 -38.44
C VAL A 697 -30.39 15.60 -39.72
N GLN A 698 -30.51 14.61 -40.60
CA GLN A 698 -31.48 14.68 -41.68
C GLN A 698 -32.85 14.87 -41.04
N SER A 699 -33.52 15.97 -41.39
CA SER A 699 -34.91 16.20 -41.04
C SER A 699 -35.71 14.95 -41.40
N PRO A 700 -36.46 14.34 -40.46
CA PRO A 700 -37.24 13.15 -40.77
C PRO A 700 -38.20 13.46 -41.92
N GLN A 701 -38.02 12.79 -43.07
CA GLN A 701 -39.09 12.73 -44.05
C GLN A 701 -40.28 12.05 -43.37
N ALA A 702 -41.45 12.69 -43.41
CA ALA A 702 -42.69 12.13 -42.86
C ALA A 702 -42.98 10.81 -43.59
N THR A 703 -42.69 9.70 -42.92
CA THR A 703 -43.06 8.38 -43.41
C THR A 703 -44.58 8.25 -43.29
N PRO A 704 -45.29 7.74 -44.32
CA PRO A 704 -46.72 7.52 -44.22
C PRO A 704 -47.03 6.61 -43.01
N PRO A 705 -48.15 6.84 -42.30
CA PRO A 705 -48.51 6.06 -41.12
C PRO A 705 -48.63 4.59 -41.48
N LYS A 706 -48.11 3.72 -40.61
CA LYS A 706 -48.15 2.25 -40.81
C LYS A 706 -49.59 1.76 -40.85
N SER A 707 -49.82 0.63 -41.50
CA SER A 707 -51.15 0.01 -41.50
C SER A 707 -51.58 -0.41 -40.08
N LEU A 708 -52.89 -0.42 -39.82
CA LEU A 708 -53.44 -0.91 -38.54
C LEU A 708 -52.98 -2.35 -38.22
N ALA A 709 -52.86 -3.21 -39.23
CA ALA A 709 -52.38 -4.58 -39.08
C ALA A 709 -50.91 -4.63 -38.65
N SER A 710 -50.07 -3.74 -39.21
CA SER A 710 -48.66 -3.60 -38.82
C SER A 710 -48.54 -3.16 -37.36
N TYR A 711 -49.32 -2.16 -36.94
CA TYR A 711 -49.36 -1.74 -35.53
C TYR A 711 -49.80 -2.87 -34.59
N LYS A 712 -50.85 -3.62 -34.95
CA LYS A 712 -51.32 -4.79 -34.17
C LYS A 712 -50.21 -5.85 -34.03
N SER A 713 -49.52 -6.15 -35.13
CA SER A 713 -48.43 -7.14 -35.13
C SER A 713 -47.23 -6.70 -34.30
N GLU A 714 -46.77 -5.45 -34.46
CA GLU A 714 -45.64 -4.91 -33.70
C GLU A 714 -45.95 -4.81 -32.20
N ALA A 715 -47.16 -4.37 -31.82
CA ALA A 715 -47.60 -4.35 -30.42
C ALA A 715 -47.60 -5.76 -29.81
N GLN A 716 -48.08 -6.76 -30.55
CA GLN A 716 -48.09 -8.16 -30.10
C GLN A 716 -46.66 -8.69 -29.88
N GLN A 717 -45.76 -8.46 -30.84
CA GLN A 717 -44.35 -8.84 -30.72
C GLN A 717 -43.67 -8.17 -29.52
N LEU A 718 -44.01 -6.90 -29.26
CA LEU A 718 -43.47 -6.15 -28.13
C LEU A 718 -43.95 -6.70 -26.78
N MET A 719 -45.22 -7.08 -26.66
CA MET A 719 -45.78 -7.74 -25.47
C MET A 719 -45.17 -9.13 -25.23
N GLU A 720 -44.97 -9.92 -26.29
CA GLU A 720 -44.27 -11.20 -26.22
C GLU A 720 -42.79 -11.04 -25.83
N ALA A 721 -42.12 -10.02 -26.36
CA ALA A 721 -40.75 -9.67 -25.96
C ALA A 721 -40.68 -9.22 -24.49
N ALA A 722 -41.67 -8.48 -24.00
CA ALA A 722 -41.77 -8.11 -22.58
C ALA A 722 -41.95 -9.35 -21.68
N THR A 723 -42.75 -10.33 -22.12
CA THR A 723 -42.94 -11.59 -21.40
C THR A 723 -41.63 -12.37 -21.29
N ARG A 724 -40.86 -12.46 -22.38
CA ARG A 724 -39.52 -13.07 -22.37
C ARG A 724 -38.56 -12.33 -21.45
N SER A 725 -38.53 -10.99 -21.51
CA SER A 725 -37.71 -10.18 -20.59
C SER A 725 -38.08 -10.42 -19.12
N GLU A 726 -39.38 -10.55 -18.80
CA GLU A 726 -39.83 -10.87 -17.43
C GLU A 726 -39.35 -12.27 -17.00
N GLN A 727 -39.36 -13.27 -17.88
CA GLN A 727 -38.80 -14.60 -17.57
C GLN A 727 -37.30 -14.55 -17.27
N THR A 728 -36.53 -13.78 -18.06
CA THR A 728 -35.10 -13.54 -17.80
C THR A 728 -34.89 -12.88 -16.44
N ILE A 729 -35.68 -11.85 -16.12
CA ILE A 729 -35.61 -11.17 -14.82
C ILE A 729 -35.86 -12.16 -13.68
N LEU A 730 -36.90 -12.99 -13.78
CA LEU A 730 -37.23 -14.00 -12.77
C LEU A 730 -36.10 -15.03 -12.62
N PHE A 731 -35.45 -15.41 -13.71
CA PHE A 731 -34.28 -16.28 -13.67
C PHE A 731 -33.10 -15.60 -12.96
N GLN A 732 -32.78 -14.36 -13.30
CA GLN A 732 -31.70 -13.60 -12.65
C GLN A 732 -31.95 -13.39 -11.16
N LYS A 733 -33.21 -13.16 -10.74
CA LYS A 733 -33.58 -13.00 -9.33
C LYS A 733 -33.20 -14.21 -8.47
N ARG A 734 -33.09 -15.42 -9.03
CA ARG A 734 -32.58 -16.61 -8.31
C ARG A 734 -31.13 -16.43 -7.84
N LYS A 735 -30.34 -15.60 -8.54
CA LYS A 735 -28.94 -15.30 -8.15
C LYS A 735 -28.87 -14.45 -6.87
N LEU A 736 -29.96 -13.79 -6.47
CA LEU A 736 -30.02 -13.00 -5.23
C LEU A 736 -29.92 -13.87 -3.97
N ASP A 737 -30.32 -15.14 -4.06
CA ASP A 737 -30.29 -16.10 -2.95
C ASP A 737 -28.86 -16.54 -2.59
N ASP A 738 -27.93 -16.45 -3.55
CA ASP A 738 -26.51 -16.74 -3.35
C ASP A 738 -25.75 -15.47 -2.93
N PRO A 739 -25.22 -15.36 -1.70
CA PRO A 739 -24.47 -14.19 -1.25
C PRO A 739 -23.26 -13.85 -2.12
N LEU A 740 -22.67 -14.81 -2.83
CA LEU A 740 -21.51 -14.58 -3.71
C LEU A 740 -21.91 -14.08 -5.10
N ARG A 741 -23.18 -14.26 -5.51
CA ARG A 741 -23.69 -13.85 -6.82
C ARG A 741 -24.69 -12.70 -6.74
N ARG A 742 -25.17 -12.36 -5.54
CA ARG A 742 -26.14 -11.28 -5.33
C ARG A 742 -25.69 -9.95 -5.92
N ASP A 743 -24.39 -9.67 -5.85
CA ASP A 743 -23.83 -8.37 -6.25
C ASP A 743 -23.36 -8.36 -7.70
N THR A 744 -23.55 -9.46 -8.43
CA THR A 744 -23.29 -9.57 -9.87
C THR A 744 -24.52 -9.27 -10.73
N VAL A 745 -25.71 -9.17 -10.12
CA VAL A 745 -26.93 -8.72 -10.82
C VAL A 745 -27.14 -7.23 -10.60
N TYR A 746 -27.70 -6.54 -11.60
CA TYR A 746 -27.93 -5.09 -11.54
C TYR A 746 -29.43 -4.79 -11.66
N PRO A 747 -30.17 -4.55 -10.55
CA PRO A 747 -31.64 -4.43 -10.58
C PRO A 747 -32.17 -3.30 -11.46
N LYS A 748 -31.35 -2.28 -11.73
CA LYS A 748 -31.68 -1.24 -12.72
C LYS A 748 -31.96 -1.84 -14.10
N ASP A 749 -31.22 -2.86 -14.49
CA ASP A 749 -31.40 -3.51 -15.79
C ASP A 749 -32.76 -4.18 -15.90
N TRP A 750 -33.26 -4.76 -14.80
CA TRP A 750 -34.59 -5.33 -14.76
C TRP A 750 -35.68 -4.28 -14.96
N ASN A 751 -35.49 -3.07 -14.43
CA ASN A 751 -36.36 -1.94 -14.72
C ASN A 751 -36.28 -1.57 -16.21
N ASP A 752 -35.07 -1.32 -16.72
CA ASP A 752 -34.83 -0.83 -18.08
C ASP A 752 -35.36 -1.80 -19.15
N MET A 753 -35.23 -3.12 -18.93
CA MET A 753 -35.68 -4.18 -19.85
C MET A 753 -37.18 -4.11 -20.15
N LEU A 754 -38.00 -3.75 -19.16
CA LEU A 754 -39.45 -3.65 -19.26
C LEU A 754 -39.90 -2.21 -19.53
N GLU A 755 -39.27 -1.21 -18.91
CA GLU A 755 -39.57 0.21 -19.08
C GLU A 755 -39.39 0.66 -20.53
N THR A 756 -38.30 0.24 -21.19
CA THR A 756 -38.07 0.54 -22.61
C THR A 756 -39.21 0.03 -23.50
N LYS A 757 -39.70 -1.19 -23.23
CA LYS A 757 -40.78 -1.82 -24.00
C LYS A 757 -42.13 -1.14 -23.70
N ALA A 758 -42.37 -0.77 -22.45
CA ALA A 758 -43.56 -0.03 -22.07
C ALA A 758 -43.64 1.32 -22.82
N HIS A 759 -42.54 2.09 -22.84
CA HIS A 759 -42.49 3.36 -23.56
C HIS A 759 -42.64 3.20 -25.08
N GLN A 760 -42.10 2.13 -25.67
CA GLN A 760 -42.34 1.82 -27.08
C GLN A 760 -43.81 1.51 -27.35
N LEU A 761 -44.48 0.77 -26.47
CA LEU A 761 -45.90 0.42 -26.60
C LEU A 761 -46.79 1.66 -26.42
N GLU A 762 -46.43 2.55 -25.50
CA GLU A 762 -47.11 3.81 -25.27
C GLU A 762 -46.96 4.77 -26.45
N ALA A 763 -45.75 4.92 -26.99
CA ALA A 763 -45.51 5.70 -28.21
C ALA A 763 -46.32 5.14 -29.39
N MET A 764 -46.42 3.81 -29.50
CA MET A 764 -47.24 3.16 -30.52
C MET A 764 -48.73 3.45 -30.33
N ALA A 765 -49.22 3.44 -29.08
CA ALA A 765 -50.59 3.80 -28.73
C ALA A 765 -50.90 5.28 -29.06
N GLN A 766 -49.95 6.19 -28.90
CA GLN A 766 -50.10 7.59 -29.33
C GLN A 766 -50.14 7.72 -30.86
N GLN A 767 -49.27 7.02 -31.57
CA GLN A 767 -49.19 7.08 -33.04
C GLN A 767 -50.44 6.50 -33.71
N ILE A 768 -50.97 5.37 -33.22
CA ILE A 768 -52.19 4.77 -33.76
C ILE A 768 -53.42 5.64 -33.45
N GLU A 769 -53.48 6.29 -32.28
CA GLU A 769 -54.55 7.24 -31.94
C GLU A 769 -54.54 8.44 -32.90
N ALA A 770 -53.35 9.00 -33.17
CA ALA A 770 -53.19 10.12 -34.09
C ALA A 770 -53.51 9.77 -35.56
N SER A 771 -53.14 8.56 -36.01
CA SER A 771 -53.28 8.17 -37.43
C SER A 771 -54.58 7.42 -37.76
N HIS A 772 -55.17 6.70 -36.79
CA HIS A 772 -56.32 5.82 -36.99
C HIS A 772 -57.46 6.08 -35.98
N GLY A 773 -57.43 7.19 -35.23
CA GLY A 773 -58.38 7.50 -34.16
C GLY A 773 -59.86 7.61 -34.59
N ALA A 774 -60.13 7.85 -35.88
CA ALA A 774 -61.50 7.88 -36.42
C ALA A 774 -62.16 6.49 -36.49
N ARG A 775 -61.40 5.39 -36.32
CA ARG A 775 -61.95 4.04 -36.32
C ARG A 775 -62.35 3.61 -34.91
N PRO A 776 -63.57 3.06 -34.70
CA PRO A 776 -64.03 2.63 -33.37
C PRO A 776 -63.13 1.58 -32.71
N GLU A 777 -62.53 0.68 -33.50
CA GLU A 777 -61.62 -0.35 -33.01
C GLU A 777 -60.30 0.22 -32.43
N THR A 778 -59.89 1.42 -32.84
CA THR A 778 -58.63 2.04 -32.40
C THR A 778 -58.68 2.41 -30.92
N ALA A 779 -59.81 2.94 -30.43
CA ALA A 779 -59.94 3.35 -29.04
C ALA A 779 -59.74 2.17 -28.06
N ALA A 780 -60.28 0.99 -28.40
CA ALA A 780 -60.11 -0.22 -27.61
C ALA A 780 -58.64 -0.72 -27.60
N LEU A 781 -57.95 -0.64 -28.74
CA LEU A 781 -56.54 -1.01 -28.87
C LEU A 781 -55.64 -0.06 -28.06
N VAL A 782 -55.84 1.25 -28.19
CA VAL A 782 -55.11 2.28 -27.43
C VAL A 782 -55.27 2.05 -25.94
N THR A 783 -56.50 1.82 -25.47
CA THR A 783 -56.78 1.53 -24.05
C THR A 783 -56.05 0.27 -23.59
N ARG A 784 -56.10 -0.81 -24.37
CA ARG A 784 -55.42 -2.07 -24.04
C ARG A 784 -53.90 -1.90 -24.01
N TRP A 785 -53.31 -1.21 -24.97
CA TRP A 785 -51.86 -1.01 -25.05
C TRP A 785 -51.33 -0.08 -23.97
N ARG A 786 -52.06 0.99 -23.63
CA ARG A 786 -51.74 1.85 -22.48
C ARG A 786 -51.79 1.06 -21.17
N ALA A 787 -52.84 0.27 -20.94
CA ALA A 787 -52.95 -0.58 -19.75
C ALA A 787 -51.82 -1.62 -19.67
N ALA A 788 -51.46 -2.24 -20.80
CA ALA A 788 -50.33 -3.19 -20.86
C ALA A 788 -48.98 -2.49 -20.59
N ALA A 789 -48.77 -1.28 -21.13
CA ALA A 789 -47.58 -0.48 -20.85
C ALA A 789 -47.49 -0.11 -19.36
N ASP A 790 -48.61 0.30 -18.75
CA ASP A 790 -48.67 0.59 -17.31
C ASP A 790 -48.35 -0.65 -16.46
N GLU A 791 -48.89 -1.82 -16.83
CA GLU A 791 -48.57 -3.09 -16.16
C GLU A 791 -47.07 -3.41 -16.26
N MET A 792 -46.48 -3.23 -17.45
CA MET A 792 -45.03 -3.43 -17.67
C MET A 792 -44.21 -2.49 -16.77
N LEU A 793 -44.57 -1.20 -16.67
CA LEU A 793 -43.89 -0.24 -15.80
C LEU A 793 -44.01 -0.61 -14.31
N GLN A 794 -45.18 -1.09 -13.87
CA GLN A 794 -45.37 -1.55 -12.50
C GLN A 794 -44.51 -2.78 -12.19
N LYS A 795 -44.46 -3.76 -13.12
CA LYS A 795 -43.59 -4.94 -13.01
C LYS A 795 -42.12 -4.57 -13.02
N ALA A 796 -41.69 -3.70 -13.93
CA ALA A 796 -40.33 -3.17 -14.02
C ALA A 796 -39.84 -2.63 -12.67
N ARG A 797 -40.62 -1.72 -12.10
CA ARG A 797 -40.32 -1.09 -10.80
C ARG A 797 -40.32 -2.10 -9.67
N ARG A 798 -41.25 -3.05 -9.65
CA ARG A 798 -41.35 -4.10 -8.62
C ARG A 798 -40.14 -5.03 -8.66
N HIS A 799 -39.76 -5.51 -9.84
CA HIS A 799 -38.59 -6.38 -9.99
C HIS A 799 -37.31 -5.68 -9.55
N ALA A 800 -37.10 -4.43 -9.97
CA ALA A 800 -35.95 -3.63 -9.52
C ALA A 800 -35.97 -3.42 -8.00
N ALA A 801 -37.13 -3.12 -7.43
CA ALA A 801 -37.29 -2.97 -5.98
C ALA A 801 -36.93 -4.24 -5.21
N ASP A 802 -37.37 -5.41 -5.69
CA ASP A 802 -37.05 -6.71 -5.08
C ASP A 802 -35.53 -6.93 -5.00
N GLY A 803 -34.80 -6.56 -6.06
CA GLY A 803 -33.33 -6.64 -6.09
C GLY A 803 -32.66 -5.63 -5.15
N TYR A 804 -33.08 -4.36 -5.21
CA TYR A 804 -32.51 -3.32 -4.36
C TYR A 804 -32.71 -3.59 -2.88
N MET A 805 -33.81 -4.22 -2.46
CA MET A 805 -34.07 -4.53 -1.04
C MET A 805 -33.15 -5.60 -0.44
N VAL A 806 -32.50 -6.43 -1.26
CA VAL A 806 -31.64 -7.53 -0.76
C VAL A 806 -30.15 -7.26 -0.99
N GLN A 807 -29.82 -6.39 -1.94
CA GLN A 807 -28.47 -5.93 -2.21
C GLN A 807 -27.94 -5.00 -1.10
N PRO A 808 -26.62 -4.79 -1.03
CA PRO A 808 -26.03 -3.70 -0.26
C PRO A 808 -26.80 -2.39 -0.42
N PRO A 809 -27.14 -1.67 0.67
CA PRO A 809 -27.77 -0.37 0.56
C PRO A 809 -26.90 0.60 -0.25
N THR A 810 -27.53 1.50 -0.98
CA THR A 810 -26.94 2.74 -1.49
C THR A 810 -27.98 3.85 -1.36
N ALA A 811 -27.55 5.11 -1.36
CA ALA A 811 -28.49 6.23 -1.30
C ALA A 811 -29.40 6.25 -2.55
N GLU A 812 -28.88 5.81 -3.69
CA GLU A 812 -29.59 5.66 -4.97
C GLU A 812 -30.65 4.55 -4.90
N ASN A 813 -30.33 3.42 -4.26
CA ASN A 813 -31.30 2.34 -4.04
C ASN A 813 -32.45 2.83 -3.16
N VAL A 814 -32.14 3.56 -2.07
CA VAL A 814 -33.16 4.17 -1.20
C VAL A 814 -34.01 5.17 -1.98
N ASP A 815 -33.39 6.03 -2.79
CA ASP A 815 -34.10 7.00 -3.61
C ASP A 815 -35.06 6.36 -4.60
N PHE A 816 -34.62 5.32 -5.31
CA PHE A 816 -35.49 4.57 -6.23
C PHE A 816 -36.68 3.98 -5.48
N LEU A 817 -36.42 3.25 -4.38
CA LEU A 817 -37.46 2.62 -3.59
C LEU A 817 -38.45 3.65 -3.03
N TRP A 818 -37.98 4.82 -2.59
CA TRP A 818 -38.82 5.87 -2.01
C TRP A 818 -39.66 6.56 -3.09
N ARG A 819 -39.05 6.99 -4.20
CA ARG A 819 -39.76 7.65 -5.33
C ARG A 819 -40.85 6.79 -5.94
N HIS A 820 -40.67 5.47 -5.94
CA HIS A 820 -41.64 4.53 -6.48
C HIS A 820 -42.55 3.91 -5.41
N GLY A 821 -42.52 4.40 -4.17
CA GLY A 821 -43.47 4.03 -3.12
C GLY A 821 -43.27 2.65 -2.51
N PHE A 822 -42.08 2.05 -2.61
CA PHE A 822 -41.74 0.77 -2.00
C PHE A 822 -41.24 0.88 -0.56
N VAL A 823 -40.73 2.06 -0.16
CA VAL A 823 -40.28 2.33 1.19
C VAL A 823 -40.79 3.66 1.73
N ASP A 824 -40.95 3.72 3.05
CA ASP A 824 -41.13 4.95 3.81
C ASP A 824 -39.85 5.27 4.58
N ILE A 825 -39.52 6.56 4.69
CA ILE A 825 -38.39 7.05 5.48
C ILE A 825 -38.97 7.77 6.69
N ASN A 826 -38.57 7.33 7.89
CA ASN A 826 -39.06 7.93 9.13
C ASN A 826 -37.88 8.31 10.02
N LEU A 827 -37.94 9.50 10.62
CA LEU A 827 -37.06 9.86 11.71
C LEU A 827 -37.28 8.90 12.89
N VAL A 828 -36.20 8.29 13.39
CA VAL A 828 -36.25 7.46 14.59
C VAL A 828 -35.93 8.31 15.81
N ARG A 829 -34.76 8.96 15.80
CA ARG A 829 -34.29 9.76 16.94
C ARG A 829 -33.14 10.69 16.51
N ARG A 830 -33.04 11.84 17.19
CA ARG A 830 -31.97 12.84 17.01
C ARG A 830 -31.00 12.83 18.19
N ASP A 831 -29.82 13.40 17.95
CA ASP A 831 -28.78 13.69 18.95
C ASP A 831 -28.43 12.48 19.85
N ILE A 832 -28.32 11.29 19.24
CA ILE A 832 -27.93 10.08 19.94
C ILE A 832 -26.42 10.16 20.20
N PRO A 833 -25.96 10.17 21.47
CA PRO A 833 -24.54 10.27 21.77
C PRO A 833 -23.81 8.98 21.40
N THR A 834 -22.61 9.11 20.84
CA THR A 834 -21.71 8.00 20.58
C THR A 834 -20.64 7.90 21.69
N LYS A 835 -19.86 6.81 21.67
CA LYS A 835 -18.68 6.68 22.55
C LYS A 835 -17.52 7.61 22.15
N SER A 836 -17.51 8.13 20.91
CA SER A 836 -16.48 9.04 20.40
C SER A 836 -16.74 10.51 20.76
N GLY A 837 -17.86 10.82 21.40
CA GLY A 837 -18.22 12.17 21.84
C GLY A 837 -19.02 12.98 20.81
N ASP A 838 -19.18 12.47 19.58
CA ASP A 838 -20.11 13.01 18.58
C ASP A 838 -21.54 12.54 18.84
N VAL A 839 -22.51 13.14 18.15
CA VAL A 839 -23.91 12.71 18.19
C VAL A 839 -24.39 12.32 16.79
N PHE A 840 -25.42 11.48 16.69
CA PHE A 840 -26.01 11.17 15.39
C PHE A 840 -27.54 11.20 15.39
N THR A 841 -28.10 11.49 14.22
CA THR A 841 -29.53 11.32 13.91
C THR A 841 -29.74 10.00 13.18
N GLU A 842 -30.71 9.21 13.62
CA GLU A 842 -31.10 7.94 13.01
C GLU A 842 -32.45 8.07 12.28
N TYR A 843 -32.49 7.61 11.03
CA TYR A 843 -33.72 7.40 10.26
C TYR A 843 -33.87 5.91 9.95
N ALA A 844 -35.10 5.43 9.85
CA ALA A 844 -35.44 4.08 9.42
C ALA A 844 -36.03 4.12 8.02
N VAL A 845 -35.48 3.31 7.13
CA VAL A 845 -36.04 3.02 5.81
C VAL A 845 -36.86 1.74 5.93
N ARG A 846 -38.19 1.86 5.90
CA ARG A 846 -39.14 0.75 6.13
C ARG A 846 -39.80 0.35 4.83
N LYS A 847 -40.14 -0.93 4.67
CA LYS A 847 -41.04 -1.34 3.58
C LYS A 847 -42.36 -0.58 3.71
N LYS A 848 -42.87 -0.04 2.60
CA LYS A 848 -44.11 0.76 2.59
C LYS A 848 -45.23 0.04 3.31
N GLY A 849 -45.85 0.71 4.28
CA GLY A 849 -46.96 0.16 5.05
C GLY A 849 -46.62 -1.02 5.98
N LYS A 850 -45.33 -1.32 6.21
CA LYS A 850 -44.86 -2.36 7.14
C LYS A 850 -43.92 -1.78 8.18
N ILE A 851 -43.83 -2.45 9.32
CA ILE A 851 -42.86 -2.10 10.37
C ILE A 851 -41.43 -2.56 10.03
N ASP A 852 -41.30 -3.48 9.07
CA ASP A 852 -40.03 -4.08 8.63
C ASP A 852 -39.05 -3.01 8.15
N VAL A 853 -37.97 -2.81 8.90
CA VAL A 853 -36.88 -1.90 8.53
C VAL A 853 -35.93 -2.62 7.58
N VAL A 854 -35.76 -2.07 6.38
CA VAL A 854 -34.80 -2.56 5.39
C VAL A 854 -33.41 -2.04 5.74
N TRP A 855 -33.28 -0.74 6.06
CA TRP A 855 -32.02 -0.10 6.43
C TRP A 855 -32.20 1.03 7.45
N TYR A 856 -31.13 1.42 8.12
CA TYR A 856 -31.05 2.61 8.97
C TYR A 856 -30.08 3.63 8.37
N ALA A 857 -30.47 4.89 8.28
CA ALA A 857 -29.57 5.99 7.91
C ALA A 857 -29.08 6.71 9.17
N HIS A 858 -27.76 6.85 9.33
CA HIS A 858 -27.11 7.54 10.43
C HIS A 858 -26.40 8.78 9.92
N PHE A 859 -26.74 9.95 10.47
CA PHE A 859 -26.14 11.25 10.19
C PHE A 859 -25.38 11.74 11.41
N HIS A 860 -24.06 11.86 11.33
CA HIS A 860 -23.17 12.24 12.42
C HIS A 860 -22.91 13.74 12.46
N TYR A 861 -22.88 14.28 13.67
CA TYR A 861 -22.73 15.69 13.99
C TYR A 861 -21.72 15.87 15.13
N PRO A 862 -20.93 16.96 15.13
CA PRO A 862 -19.92 17.19 16.16
C PRO A 862 -20.51 17.25 17.58
N GLU A 863 -21.67 17.87 17.72
CA GLU A 863 -22.36 18.07 19.00
C GLU A 863 -23.86 18.20 18.79
N LYS A 864 -24.59 18.27 19.90
CA LYS A 864 -26.05 18.37 19.92
C LYS A 864 -26.54 19.66 19.25
N ASN A 865 -27.66 19.58 18.53
CA ASN A 865 -28.29 20.71 17.82
C ASN A 865 -27.47 21.34 16.68
N TRP A 866 -26.44 20.65 16.17
CA TRP A 866 -25.69 21.12 15.00
C TRP A 866 -26.60 21.29 13.77
N PRO A 867 -26.33 22.28 12.88
CA PRO A 867 -27.11 22.44 11.65
C PRO A 867 -27.18 21.14 10.83
N ARG A 868 -28.39 20.76 10.42
CA ARG A 868 -28.65 19.45 9.79
C ARG A 868 -27.88 19.26 8.48
N ALA A 869 -27.79 20.33 7.69
CA ALA A 869 -27.05 20.35 6.43
C ALA A 869 -25.55 20.10 6.65
N ASP A 870 -25.00 20.53 7.79
CA ASP A 870 -23.57 20.50 8.11
C ASP A 870 -23.15 19.21 8.83
N HIS A 871 -23.80 18.10 8.51
CA HIS A 871 -23.41 16.78 8.99
C HIS A 871 -21.98 16.41 8.54
N ARG A 872 -21.20 15.76 9.42
CA ARG A 872 -19.82 15.35 9.09
C ARG A 872 -19.75 14.05 8.30
N ALA A 873 -20.70 13.16 8.52
CA ALA A 873 -20.78 11.88 7.82
C ALA A 873 -22.22 11.37 7.82
N ALA A 874 -22.68 10.84 6.70
CA ALA A 874 -23.97 10.17 6.61
C ALA A 874 -23.83 8.83 5.90
N HIS A 875 -24.50 7.80 6.43
CA HIS A 875 -24.41 6.46 5.87
C HIS A 875 -25.61 5.57 6.20
N LEU A 876 -25.79 4.51 5.41
CA LEU A 876 -26.77 3.46 5.60
C LEU A 876 -26.17 2.24 6.29
N LYS A 877 -26.96 1.57 7.12
CA LYS A 877 -26.66 0.28 7.75
C LYS A 877 -27.80 -0.71 7.53
N ILE A 878 -27.45 -1.99 7.36
CA ILE A 878 -28.43 -3.07 7.42
C ILE A 878 -28.88 -3.34 8.87
N PRO A 879 -30.04 -3.98 9.11
CA PRO A 879 -30.60 -4.13 10.45
C PRO A 879 -29.70 -4.89 11.40
N SER A 880 -28.99 -5.93 10.92
CA SER A 880 -28.02 -6.69 11.72
C SER A 880 -26.78 -5.90 12.14
N GLN A 881 -26.55 -4.74 11.51
CA GLN A 881 -25.42 -3.85 11.78
C GLN A 881 -25.82 -2.59 12.55
N ARG A 882 -27.12 -2.36 12.82
CA ARG A 882 -27.66 -1.12 13.41
C ARG A 882 -26.84 -0.64 14.61
N THR A 883 -26.56 -1.54 15.55
CA THR A 883 -25.86 -1.25 16.81
C THR A 883 -24.35 -1.46 16.74
N LYS A 884 -23.84 -2.03 15.64
CA LYS A 884 -22.40 -2.29 15.48
C LYS A 884 -21.66 -0.99 15.20
N THR A 885 -20.54 -0.80 15.87
CA THR A 885 -19.62 0.29 15.55
C THR A 885 -18.84 -0.04 14.29
N GLN A 886 -18.23 0.97 13.66
CA GLN A 886 -17.43 0.72 12.46
C GLN A 886 -16.19 -0.14 12.76
N LYS A 887 -15.63 -0.03 13.98
CA LYS A 887 -14.54 -0.89 14.44
C LYS A 887 -14.97 -2.35 14.48
N ASP A 888 -16.19 -2.62 14.94
CA ASP A 888 -16.76 -3.98 14.96
C ASP A 888 -16.94 -4.52 13.54
N LEU A 889 -17.45 -3.70 12.62
CA LEU A 889 -17.63 -4.09 11.21
C LEU A 889 -16.30 -4.36 10.50
N ILE A 890 -15.25 -3.56 10.77
CA ILE A 890 -13.91 -3.77 10.21
C ILE A 890 -13.27 -5.04 10.76
N ALA A 891 -13.41 -5.30 12.07
CA ALA A 891 -12.88 -6.51 12.70
C ALA A 891 -13.54 -7.79 12.17
N GLU A 892 -14.87 -7.76 11.97
CA GLU A 892 -15.63 -8.86 11.37
C GLU A 892 -15.29 -9.10 9.89
N ALA A 893 -14.94 -8.05 9.15
CA ALA A 893 -14.57 -8.18 7.74
C ALA A 893 -13.16 -8.76 7.52
N GLY A 894 -12.22 -8.46 8.41
CA GLY A 894 -10.85 -8.98 8.36
C GLY A 894 -10.73 -10.51 8.53
N SER A 895 -11.78 -11.18 9.00
CA SER A 895 -11.79 -12.63 9.24
C SER A 895 -12.49 -13.45 8.15
N ASN A 896 -13.25 -12.83 7.22
CA ASN A 896 -14.09 -13.56 6.27
C ASN A 896 -13.97 -13.12 4.80
N GLY A 897 -13.06 -12.20 4.43
CA GLY A 897 -12.77 -11.85 3.04
C GLY A 897 -13.92 -11.21 2.24
N VAL A 898 -15.14 -11.19 2.76
CA VAL A 898 -16.29 -10.51 2.17
C VAL A 898 -16.23 -9.03 2.56
N VAL A 899 -15.41 -8.28 1.82
CA VAL A 899 -15.28 -6.82 1.91
C VAL A 899 -16.65 -6.11 1.76
N GLU A 900 -17.61 -6.75 1.10
CA GLU A 900 -19.02 -6.33 0.98
C GLU A 900 -19.80 -6.31 2.31
N LYS A 901 -19.23 -6.72 3.45
CA LYS A 901 -19.91 -6.64 4.77
C LYS A 901 -19.63 -5.36 5.57
N ILE A 902 -18.77 -4.45 5.08
CA ILE A 902 -18.50 -3.15 5.73
C ILE A 902 -19.38 -2.04 5.12
N ILE A 903 -20.67 -2.30 4.89
CA ILE A 903 -21.51 -1.30 4.21
C ILE A 903 -21.96 -0.24 5.21
N LYS A 904 -21.16 0.82 5.31
CA LYS A 904 -21.66 2.17 5.53
C LYS A 904 -21.84 2.82 4.16
N ALA A 905 -22.92 2.51 3.45
CA ALA A 905 -23.14 3.13 2.16
C ALA A 905 -23.42 4.61 2.35
N ARG A 906 -22.54 5.44 1.80
CA ARG A 906 -22.54 6.87 2.06
C ARG A 906 -23.82 7.50 1.53
N ILE A 907 -24.30 8.49 2.25
CA ILE A 907 -25.36 9.39 1.80
C ILE A 907 -24.68 10.74 1.60
N THR A 908 -24.82 11.32 0.41
CA THR A 908 -24.19 12.59 0.02
C THR A 908 -25.20 13.52 -0.65
N PRO A 909 -24.88 14.82 -0.76
CA PRO A 909 -25.66 15.74 -1.55
C PRO A 909 -25.81 15.30 -3.02
N PRO A 910 -27.02 15.39 -3.60
CA PRO A 910 -28.25 15.98 -3.04
C PRO A 910 -29.20 14.95 -2.36
N LEU A 911 -28.79 13.69 -2.19
CA LEU A 911 -29.68 12.62 -1.71
C LEU A 911 -29.95 12.69 -0.21
N ASP A 912 -28.98 13.15 0.57
CA ASP A 912 -29.17 13.46 1.99
C ASP A 912 -30.35 14.42 2.22
N GLU A 913 -30.36 15.55 1.53
CA GLU A 913 -31.36 16.59 1.68
C GLU A 913 -32.70 16.15 1.13
N ARG A 914 -32.70 15.50 -0.04
CA ARG A 914 -33.91 15.03 -0.70
C ARG A 914 -34.64 13.95 0.11
N LEU A 915 -33.90 13.02 0.72
CA LEU A 915 -34.49 11.84 1.35
C LEU A 915 -34.64 11.98 2.87
N PHE A 916 -33.74 12.68 3.55
CA PHE A 916 -33.61 12.59 5.01
C PHE A 916 -33.71 13.94 5.72
N LEU A 917 -32.92 14.94 5.34
CA LEU A 917 -32.73 16.13 6.19
C LEU A 917 -33.98 17.01 6.35
N LYS A 918 -34.94 16.88 5.43
CA LYS A 918 -36.25 17.58 5.45
C LYS A 918 -37.27 16.95 6.40
N LEU A 919 -37.01 15.75 6.92
CA LEU A 919 -37.78 15.07 7.97
C LEU A 919 -37.30 15.54 9.36
#